data_AF-A0AA95H922-F1
#
_entry.id   AF-A0AA95H922-F1
#
_cell.length_a   1.000
_cell.length_b   1.000
_cell.length_c   1.000
_cell.angle_alpha   90.00
_cell.angle_beta   90.00
_cell.angle_gamma   90.00
#
_symmetry.space_group_name_H-M   'P 1'
#
loop_
_entity.id
_entity.type
_entity.pdbx_description
1 polymer ?
#
loop_
_entity_poly.entity_id
_entity_poly.type
_entity_poly.pdbx_seq_one_letter_code
_entity_poly.pdbx_strand_id
1 'polypeptide(L)'
;MNPEEQALVEKIEANRFLTAADRQFLLDRWREATAQLQECEHILAQLQQNLSDKDQQIKHLAEAAQQSTQAQATYEQHLQTQQQALDAIHEQLQQTQTTLQAREQYIAQQAELLEHDQQKLAQLQLELANQQQDQVKQVFEQQFSQLQLGLHELEQQLQIAQQTIQDRNQQLSERDQQLNQRDQQLQRLTEQFQKYTADIDEKNQQIRKRDVLLQRSSEQISRRDEQLLAQTQVIQKKDLRAQELEQMLAQNLQQLTHKEQIIAARNITIQENDRAMQVRYDQLVDQIHTLEEQIVSKTQLIEDYEGQVAQHSYELVKFTQQISAKEAYLTNKEQLIQERDQQIQSQLQQLQQRDQQINQLSEQLTQLAKQWQTLQSQGDQAQQRLIELETILSGKDQQLLELTHLLQQKAQMLSEKEQFIHDNSARLHAKEQLLNEREDRLMQQEQSYLAKTNQLDQALQTKEQLLSQQLAALSDKDKLLHEKDGLIQQQGKQLHEQAAMLEERDKLLQNKDQHMLEQSCQMGERESALLNREQDLQQRELHIGEREQQYMRRELHLSQQLETLVSMTGNGQLASLPALDADELEQKVQQREKVIQLKDTIINQLTQQLTQKDKALQTRDILLQKLAHHLKPEEQAQLQLD
;
A
#
# COMPACT_ATOMS: atom_id res chain seq x y z
N MET A 1 -11.32 127.03 2.35
CA MET A 1 -10.71 128.27 2.86
C MET A 1 -10.68 128.20 4.37
N ASN A 2 -9.49 128.34 4.93
CA ASN A 2 -9.26 128.36 6.37
C ASN A 2 -9.81 129.67 6.97
N PRO A 3 -10.20 129.74 8.26
CA PRO A 3 -10.81 130.93 8.85
C PRO A 3 -9.88 132.16 8.85
N GLU A 4 -8.55 131.94 8.81
CA GLU A 4 -7.56 133.01 8.66
C GLU A 4 -7.49 133.59 7.23
N GLU A 5 -7.82 132.78 6.21
CA GLU A 5 -7.90 133.19 4.81
C GLU A 5 -9.14 134.05 4.56
N GLN A 6 -10.28 133.67 5.15
CA GLN A 6 -11.49 134.50 5.17
C GLN A 6 -11.27 135.83 5.89
N ALA A 7 -10.55 135.83 7.02
CA ALA A 7 -10.21 137.05 7.74
C ALA A 7 -9.25 137.99 6.95
N LEU A 8 -8.37 137.45 6.11
CA LEU A 8 -7.49 138.23 5.24
C LEU A 8 -8.23 138.82 4.05
N VAL A 9 -9.15 138.06 3.44
CA VAL A 9 -10.06 138.54 2.38
C VAL A 9 -10.97 139.65 2.93
N GLU A 10 -11.58 139.44 4.10
CA GLU A 10 -12.42 140.46 4.77
C GLU A 10 -11.62 141.71 5.18
N LYS A 11 -10.37 141.56 5.62
CA LYS A 11 -9.48 142.71 5.92
C LYS A 11 -9.08 143.50 4.69
N ILE A 12 -8.89 142.84 3.54
CA ILE A 12 -8.63 143.52 2.26
C ILE A 12 -9.91 144.22 1.78
N GLU A 13 -11.07 143.57 1.91
CA GLU A 13 -12.38 144.12 1.52
C GLU A 13 -12.87 145.29 2.41
N ALA A 14 -12.58 145.29 3.71
CA ALA A 14 -13.04 146.33 4.64
C ALA A 14 -12.15 147.59 4.71
N ASN A 15 -10.98 147.57 4.07
CA ASN A 15 -9.98 148.64 4.25
C ASN A 15 -10.32 149.90 3.44
N ARG A 16 -10.87 150.92 4.11
CA ARG A 16 -11.33 152.19 3.50
C ARG A 16 -10.20 153.04 2.88
N PHE A 17 -8.94 152.72 3.13
CA PHE A 17 -7.78 153.43 2.57
C PHE A 17 -7.29 152.89 1.22
N LEU A 18 -7.81 151.75 0.76
CA LEU A 18 -7.46 151.16 -0.54
C LEU A 18 -8.51 151.49 -1.59
N THR A 19 -8.06 151.86 -2.80
CA THR A 19 -8.97 152.05 -3.93
C THR A 19 -9.56 150.71 -4.36
N ALA A 20 -10.72 150.72 -5.01
CA ALA A 20 -11.40 149.50 -5.44
C ALA A 20 -10.52 148.62 -6.36
N ALA A 21 -9.65 149.24 -7.17
CA ALA A 21 -8.72 148.53 -8.06
C ALA A 21 -7.63 147.78 -7.29
N ASP A 22 -7.09 148.38 -6.21
CA ASP A 22 -6.03 147.77 -5.41
C ASP A 22 -6.55 146.56 -4.60
N ARG A 23 -7.81 146.61 -4.12
CA ARG A 23 -8.46 145.46 -3.47
C ARG A 23 -8.65 144.31 -4.45
N GLN A 24 -9.10 144.60 -5.67
CA GLN A 24 -9.32 143.59 -6.70
C GLN A 24 -8.00 142.88 -7.08
N PHE A 25 -6.91 143.65 -7.29
CA PHE A 25 -5.61 143.07 -7.64
C PHE A 25 -5.04 142.17 -6.54
N LEU A 26 -5.17 142.55 -5.27
CA LEU A 26 -4.73 141.72 -4.14
C LEU A 26 -5.57 140.45 -4.00
N LEU A 27 -6.89 140.53 -4.24
CA LEU A 27 -7.76 139.36 -4.24
C LEU A 27 -7.45 138.41 -5.42
N ASP A 28 -7.18 138.93 -6.61
CA ASP A 28 -6.84 138.11 -7.78
C ASP A 28 -5.47 137.43 -7.63
N ARG A 29 -4.47 138.15 -7.13
CA ARG A 29 -3.14 137.56 -6.85
C ARG A 29 -3.19 136.54 -5.71
N TRP A 30 -4.07 136.75 -4.73
CA TRP A 30 -4.29 135.78 -3.65
C TRP A 30 -5.03 134.53 -4.17
N ARG A 31 -6.00 134.68 -5.08
CA ARG A 31 -6.67 133.57 -5.78
C ARG A 31 -5.70 132.75 -6.64
N GLU A 32 -4.78 133.40 -7.34
CA GLU A 32 -3.79 132.71 -8.17
C GLU A 32 -2.76 131.95 -7.32
N ALA A 33 -2.29 132.54 -6.22
CA ALA A 33 -1.43 131.85 -5.26
C ALA A 33 -2.12 130.67 -4.57
N THR A 34 -3.41 130.79 -4.23
CA THR A 34 -4.19 129.67 -3.66
C THR A 34 -4.44 128.57 -4.69
N ALA A 35 -4.66 128.90 -5.97
CA ALA A 35 -4.80 127.90 -7.03
C ALA A 35 -3.51 127.09 -7.24
N GLN A 36 -2.34 127.75 -7.27
CA GLN A 36 -1.04 127.05 -7.39
C GLN A 36 -0.72 126.19 -6.16
N LEU A 37 -1.14 126.64 -4.97
CA LEU A 37 -0.95 125.88 -3.73
C LEU A 37 -1.86 124.64 -3.71
N GLN A 38 -3.11 124.76 -4.17
CA GLN A 38 -4.01 123.62 -4.36
C GLN A 38 -3.51 122.62 -5.42
N GLU A 39 -2.90 123.11 -6.50
CA GLU A 39 -2.31 122.25 -7.53
C GLU A 39 -1.08 121.50 -7.02
N CYS A 40 -0.20 122.17 -6.27
CA CYS A 40 0.92 121.54 -5.57
C CYS A 40 0.46 120.51 -4.53
N GLU A 41 -0.58 120.83 -3.75
CA GLU A 41 -1.18 119.90 -2.78
C GLU A 41 -1.80 118.68 -3.46
N HIS A 42 -2.45 118.86 -4.62
CA HIS A 42 -3.00 117.77 -5.41
C HIS A 42 -1.89 116.87 -5.98
N ILE A 43 -0.80 117.45 -6.50
CA ILE A 43 0.36 116.68 -6.99
C ILE A 43 1.04 115.94 -5.83
N LEU A 44 1.19 116.57 -4.67
CA LEU A 44 1.73 115.92 -3.46
C LEU A 44 0.85 114.77 -2.99
N ALA A 45 -0.47 114.93 -2.98
CA ALA A 45 -1.41 113.87 -2.65
C ALA A 45 -1.33 112.70 -3.65
N GLN A 46 -1.19 112.98 -4.95
CA GLN A 46 -0.99 111.95 -5.97
C GLN A 46 0.36 111.22 -5.83
N LEU A 47 1.44 111.93 -5.52
CA LEU A 47 2.74 111.32 -5.28
C LEU A 47 2.76 110.50 -3.99
N GLN A 48 2.09 110.97 -2.93
CA GLN A 48 1.90 110.22 -1.69
C GLN A 48 1.06 108.96 -1.91
N GLN A 49 0.01 109.04 -2.71
CA GLN A 49 -0.78 107.87 -3.09
C GLN A 49 0.06 106.88 -3.90
N ASN A 50 0.81 107.35 -4.91
CA ASN A 50 1.72 106.48 -5.68
C ASN A 50 2.81 105.85 -4.81
N LEU A 51 3.38 106.59 -3.85
CA LEU A 51 4.32 106.06 -2.87
C LEU A 51 3.67 105.00 -1.98
N SER A 52 2.45 105.25 -1.50
CA SER A 52 1.69 104.28 -0.71
C SER A 52 1.38 103.01 -1.51
N ASP A 53 0.95 103.15 -2.76
CA ASP A 53 0.67 102.03 -3.66
C ASP A 53 1.96 101.25 -3.99
N LYS A 54 3.09 101.95 -4.15
CA LYS A 54 4.41 101.31 -4.35
C LYS A 54 4.91 100.61 -3.10
N ASP A 55 4.71 101.18 -1.91
CA ASP A 55 5.05 100.55 -0.64
C ASP A 55 4.20 99.30 -0.40
N GLN A 56 2.90 99.33 -0.75
CA GLN A 56 2.05 98.14 -0.73
C GLN A 56 2.51 97.07 -1.73
N GLN A 57 2.90 97.46 -2.96
CA GLN A 57 3.47 96.54 -3.94
C GLN A 57 4.79 95.93 -3.46
N ILE A 58 5.68 96.72 -2.86
CA ILE A 58 6.95 96.24 -2.29
C ILE A 58 6.67 95.27 -1.14
N LYS A 59 5.70 95.58 -0.28
CA LYS A 59 5.30 94.69 0.82
C LYS A 59 4.76 93.35 0.30
N HIS A 60 3.88 93.36 -0.70
CA HIS A 60 3.39 92.12 -1.32
C HIS A 60 4.49 91.33 -2.03
N LEU A 61 5.43 92.00 -2.71
CA LEU A 61 6.57 91.33 -3.33
C LEU A 61 7.54 90.76 -2.28
N ALA A 62 7.74 91.44 -1.15
CA ALA A 62 8.54 90.95 -0.04
C ALA A 62 7.90 89.73 0.64
N GLU A 63 6.58 89.75 0.84
CA GLU A 63 5.81 88.61 1.35
C GLU A 63 5.88 87.43 0.37
N ALA A 64 5.71 87.67 -0.93
CA ALA A 64 5.85 86.64 -1.96
C ALA A 64 7.27 86.06 -2.04
N ALA A 65 8.30 86.91 -1.92
CA ALA A 65 9.69 86.46 -1.88
C ALA A 65 9.99 85.64 -0.61
N GLN A 66 9.45 86.04 0.55
CA GLN A 66 9.58 85.29 1.79
C GLN A 66 8.89 83.92 1.70
N GLN A 67 7.69 83.85 1.14
CA GLN A 67 6.98 82.59 0.90
C GLN A 67 7.75 81.69 -0.09
N SER A 68 8.32 82.26 -1.15
CA SER A 68 9.16 81.52 -2.10
C SER A 68 10.42 80.95 -1.42
N THR A 69 11.08 81.71 -0.55
CA THR A 69 12.26 81.24 0.20
C THR A 69 11.89 80.14 1.19
N GLN A 70 10.73 80.24 1.86
CA GLN A 70 10.22 79.18 2.72
C GLN A 70 9.86 77.91 1.93
N ALA A 71 9.27 78.07 0.74
CA ALA A 71 8.98 76.95 -0.17
C ALA A 71 10.27 76.28 -0.68
N GLN A 72 11.32 77.06 -0.97
CA GLN A 72 12.63 76.51 -1.35
C GLN A 72 13.30 75.76 -0.19
N ALA A 73 13.29 76.31 1.02
CA ALA A 73 13.85 75.65 2.20
C ALA A 73 13.12 74.32 2.52
N THR A 74 11.79 74.28 2.37
CA THR A 74 11.02 73.04 2.55
C THR A 74 11.30 72.02 1.44
N TYR A 75 11.47 72.47 0.19
CA TYR A 75 11.88 71.59 -0.91
C TYR A 75 13.29 71.02 -0.70
N GLU A 76 14.25 71.84 -0.25
CA GLU A 76 15.60 71.41 0.08
C GLU A 76 15.60 70.38 1.23
N GLN A 77 14.82 70.61 2.28
CA GLN A 77 14.62 69.61 3.35
C GLN A 77 14.03 68.30 2.82
N HIS A 78 13.04 68.38 1.92
CA HIS A 78 12.45 67.18 1.34
C HIS A 78 13.45 66.41 0.49
N LEU A 79 14.23 67.10 -0.34
CA LEU A 79 15.28 66.49 -1.16
C LEU A 79 16.37 65.85 -0.29
N GLN A 80 16.79 66.50 0.80
CA GLN A 80 17.76 65.96 1.74
C GLN A 80 17.20 64.70 2.44
N THR A 81 15.93 64.71 2.82
CA THR A 81 15.27 63.54 3.43
C THR A 81 15.18 62.38 2.43
N GLN A 82 14.86 62.65 1.16
CA GLN A 82 14.86 61.64 0.11
C GLN A 82 16.26 61.07 -0.16
N GLN A 83 17.29 61.92 -0.15
CA GLN A 83 18.68 61.47 -0.32
C GLN A 83 19.11 60.55 0.83
N GLN A 84 18.81 60.92 2.08
CA GLN A 84 19.09 60.08 3.25
C GLN A 84 18.35 58.73 3.17
N ALA A 85 17.10 58.72 2.69
CA ALA A 85 16.37 57.48 2.48
C ALA A 85 17.00 56.60 1.38
N LEU A 86 17.47 57.19 0.29
CA LEU A 86 18.19 56.46 -0.77
C LEU A 86 19.51 55.89 -0.27
N ASP A 87 20.29 56.65 0.49
CA ASP A 87 21.54 56.19 1.07
C ASP A 87 21.30 55.02 2.04
N ALA A 88 20.27 55.11 2.88
CA ALA A 88 19.87 54.03 3.78
C ALA A 88 19.43 52.77 3.03
N ILE A 89 18.68 52.90 1.93
CA ILE A 89 18.29 51.76 1.08
C ILE A 89 19.54 51.15 0.42
N HIS A 90 20.48 51.98 -0.05
CA HIS A 90 21.71 51.50 -0.66
C HIS A 90 22.57 50.72 0.34
N GLU A 91 22.67 51.21 1.58
CA GLU A 91 23.38 50.52 2.65
C GLU A 91 22.72 49.17 3.00
N GLN A 92 21.39 49.13 3.11
CA GLN A 92 20.65 47.89 3.31
C GLN A 92 20.83 46.91 2.14
N LEU A 93 20.87 47.41 0.90
CA LEU A 93 21.13 46.58 -0.28
C LEU A 93 22.55 45.97 -0.22
N GLN A 94 23.56 46.74 0.17
CA GLN A 94 24.91 46.20 0.33
C GLN A 94 25.00 45.18 1.47
N GLN A 95 24.33 45.42 2.59
CA GLN A 95 24.28 44.47 3.70
C GLN A 95 23.55 43.16 3.31
N THR A 96 22.48 43.25 2.54
CA THR A 96 21.77 42.06 2.02
C THR A 96 22.61 41.32 0.97
N GLN A 97 23.32 42.03 0.10
CA GLN A 97 24.20 41.41 -0.89
C GLN A 97 25.38 40.68 -0.25
N THR A 98 26.01 41.28 0.77
CA THR A 98 27.12 40.63 1.51
C THR A 98 26.65 39.41 2.29
N THR A 99 25.48 39.47 2.93
CA THR A 99 24.90 38.31 3.63
C THR A 99 24.46 37.20 2.66
N LEU A 100 23.96 37.54 1.47
CA LEU A 100 23.66 36.56 0.43
C LEU A 100 24.92 35.88 -0.09
N GLN A 101 25.99 36.62 -0.38
CA GLN A 101 27.27 36.06 -0.80
C GLN A 101 27.86 35.10 0.25
N ALA A 102 27.78 35.46 1.54
CA ALA A 102 28.22 34.59 2.62
C ALA A 102 27.38 33.29 2.69
N ARG A 103 26.07 33.38 2.45
CA ARG A 103 25.19 32.21 2.40
C ARG A 103 25.46 31.33 1.17
N GLU A 104 25.70 31.92 0.01
CA GLU A 104 26.07 31.18 -1.21
C GLU A 104 27.38 30.40 -1.00
N GLN A 105 28.39 31.03 -0.39
CA GLN A 105 29.64 30.35 -0.04
C GLN A 105 29.42 29.20 0.95
N TYR A 106 28.58 29.40 1.97
CA TYR A 106 28.25 28.35 2.92
C TYR A 106 27.52 27.18 2.25
N ILE A 107 26.55 27.45 1.37
CA ILE A 107 25.82 26.42 0.61
C ILE A 107 26.78 25.67 -0.31
N ALA A 108 27.70 26.35 -0.99
CA ALA A 108 28.71 25.72 -1.83
C ALA A 108 29.62 24.77 -1.02
N GLN A 109 30.09 25.20 0.16
CA GLN A 109 30.87 24.35 1.06
C GLN A 109 30.09 23.13 1.55
N GLN A 110 28.81 23.30 1.90
CA GLN A 110 27.95 22.19 2.30
C GLN A 110 27.69 21.22 1.14
N ALA A 111 27.56 21.71 -0.09
CA ALA A 111 27.39 20.88 -1.28
C ALA A 111 28.63 20.02 -1.56
N GLU A 112 29.83 20.60 -1.43
CA GLU A 112 31.10 19.86 -1.55
C GLU A 112 31.23 18.78 -0.47
N LEU A 113 30.86 19.09 0.78
CA LEU A 113 30.87 18.13 1.88
C LEU A 113 29.88 16.99 1.64
N LEU A 114 28.68 17.31 1.16
CA LEU A 114 27.66 16.33 0.83
C LEU A 114 28.12 15.42 -0.32
N GLU A 115 28.78 15.97 -1.33
CA GLU A 115 29.34 15.20 -2.43
C GLU A 115 30.45 14.25 -1.93
N HIS A 116 31.31 14.72 -1.03
CA HIS A 116 32.32 13.87 -0.40
C HIS A 116 31.70 12.71 0.40
N ASP A 117 30.68 13.01 1.21
CA ASP A 117 29.98 12.00 2.00
C ASP A 117 29.22 11.00 1.10
N GLN A 118 28.64 11.45 -0.01
CA GLN A 118 28.02 10.57 -1.02
C GLN A 118 29.04 9.65 -1.68
N GLN A 119 30.21 10.15 -2.05
CA GLN A 119 31.29 9.33 -2.61
C GLN A 119 31.77 8.28 -1.60
N LYS A 120 31.92 8.68 -0.32
CA LYS A 120 32.34 7.77 0.75
C LYS A 120 31.28 6.71 1.05
N LEU A 121 30.00 7.08 1.04
CA LEU A 121 28.89 6.14 1.14
C LEU A 121 28.90 5.13 -0.02
N ALA A 122 29.11 5.59 -1.25
CA ALA A 122 29.20 4.71 -2.41
C ALA A 122 30.38 3.73 -2.32
N GLN A 123 31.54 4.19 -1.83
CA GLN A 123 32.70 3.33 -1.57
C GLN A 123 32.40 2.27 -0.51
N LEU A 124 31.82 2.68 0.63
CA LEU A 124 31.46 1.75 1.70
C LEU A 124 30.39 0.74 1.27
N GLN A 125 29.44 1.14 0.43
CA GLN A 125 28.45 0.23 -0.16
C GLN A 125 29.10 -0.81 -1.07
N LEU A 126 30.08 -0.39 -1.89
CA LEU A 126 30.83 -1.30 -2.76
C LEU A 126 31.70 -2.27 -1.93
N GLU A 127 32.39 -1.77 -0.91
CA GLU A 127 33.19 -2.59 0.00
C GLU A 127 32.32 -3.62 0.74
N LEU A 128 31.16 -3.20 1.25
CA LEU A 128 30.22 -4.09 1.94
C LEU A 128 29.68 -5.16 0.99
N ALA A 129 29.33 -4.79 -0.26
CA ALA A 129 28.85 -5.74 -1.27
C ALA A 129 29.93 -6.77 -1.63
N ASN A 130 31.16 -6.34 -1.85
CA ASN A 130 32.29 -7.23 -2.12
C ASN A 130 32.57 -8.15 -0.92
N GLN A 131 32.53 -7.62 0.30
CA GLN A 131 32.76 -8.41 1.52
C GLN A 131 31.67 -9.47 1.74
N GLN A 132 30.41 -9.13 1.48
CA GLN A 132 29.32 -10.11 1.51
C GLN A 132 29.49 -11.19 0.45
N GLN A 133 29.88 -10.80 -0.78
CA GLN A 133 30.14 -11.74 -1.86
C GLN A 133 31.32 -12.67 -1.54
N ASP A 134 32.41 -12.15 -0.97
CA ASP A 134 33.58 -12.94 -0.57
C ASP A 134 33.27 -13.88 0.60
N GLN A 135 32.47 -13.45 1.59
CA GLN A 135 32.00 -14.33 2.66
C GLN A 135 31.16 -15.47 2.12
N VAL A 136 30.20 -15.18 1.22
CA VAL A 136 29.38 -16.21 0.58
C VAL A 136 30.25 -17.16 -0.22
N LYS A 137 31.21 -16.64 -0.99
CA LYS A 137 32.15 -17.46 -1.78
C LYS A 137 33.03 -18.35 -0.90
N GLN A 138 33.58 -17.83 0.20
CA GLN A 138 34.37 -18.61 1.15
C GLN A 138 33.55 -19.73 1.80
N VAL A 139 32.32 -19.44 2.22
CA VAL A 139 31.43 -20.46 2.79
C VAL A 139 31.13 -21.55 1.77
N PHE A 140 30.84 -21.18 0.51
CA PHE A 140 30.64 -22.15 -0.56
C PHE A 140 31.91 -22.97 -0.86
N GLU A 141 33.09 -22.35 -0.93
CA GLU A 141 34.37 -23.06 -1.15
C GLU A 141 34.70 -24.01 0.00
N GLN A 142 34.41 -23.61 1.25
CA GLN A 142 34.57 -24.48 2.43
C GLN A 142 33.60 -25.66 2.40
N GLN A 143 32.31 -25.41 2.14
CA GLN A 143 31.30 -26.47 2.02
C GLN A 143 31.61 -27.42 0.86
N PHE A 144 32.05 -26.87 -0.27
CA PHE A 144 32.46 -27.65 -1.44
C PHE A 144 33.70 -28.51 -1.14
N SER A 145 34.70 -27.97 -0.44
CA SER A 145 35.88 -28.74 -0.02
C SER A 145 35.54 -29.84 0.98
N GLN A 146 34.62 -29.58 1.92
CA GLN A 146 34.13 -30.59 2.86
C GLN A 146 33.37 -31.71 2.14
N LEU A 147 32.52 -31.35 1.17
CA LEU A 147 31.83 -32.32 0.32
C LEU A 147 32.82 -33.16 -0.50
N GLN A 148 33.86 -32.54 -1.07
CA GLN A 148 34.90 -33.27 -1.81
C GLN A 148 35.68 -34.23 -0.91
N LEU A 149 36.05 -33.82 0.30
CA LEU A 149 36.70 -34.69 1.29
C LEU A 149 35.79 -35.87 1.66
N GLY A 150 34.52 -35.60 1.97
CA GLY A 150 33.56 -36.66 2.30
C GLY A 150 33.33 -37.62 1.12
N LEU A 151 33.32 -37.13 -0.12
CA LEU A 151 33.19 -37.95 -1.32
C LEU A 151 34.42 -38.83 -1.53
N HIS A 152 35.62 -38.27 -1.32
CA HIS A 152 36.88 -39.02 -1.39
C HIS A 152 36.96 -40.12 -0.30
N GLU A 153 36.55 -39.82 0.93
CA GLU A 153 36.46 -40.81 2.00
C GLU A 153 35.47 -41.93 1.65
N LEU A 154 34.32 -41.60 1.06
CA LEU A 154 33.34 -42.58 0.62
C LEU A 154 33.88 -43.47 -0.50
N GLU A 155 34.57 -42.88 -1.49
CA GLU A 155 35.25 -43.62 -2.57
C GLU A 155 36.30 -44.59 -2.01
N GLN A 156 37.09 -44.14 -1.04
CA GLN A 156 38.12 -44.95 -0.41
C GLN A 156 37.51 -46.11 0.40
N GLN A 157 36.43 -45.86 1.15
CA GLN A 157 35.68 -46.91 1.84
C GLN A 157 35.07 -47.92 0.87
N LEU A 158 34.54 -47.45 -0.26
CA LEU A 158 33.94 -48.31 -1.28
C LEU A 158 35.00 -49.18 -1.95
N GLN A 159 36.19 -48.65 -2.20
CA GLN A 159 37.33 -49.40 -2.72
C GLN A 159 37.81 -50.49 -1.73
N ILE A 160 37.90 -50.16 -0.43
CA ILE A 160 38.24 -51.14 0.62
C ILE A 160 37.17 -52.24 0.70
N ALA A 161 35.89 -51.88 0.62
CA ALA A 161 34.78 -52.83 0.63
C ALA A 161 34.83 -53.76 -0.59
N GLN A 162 35.11 -53.24 -1.79
CA GLN A 162 35.28 -54.02 -3.00
C GLN A 162 36.43 -55.02 -2.87
N GLN A 163 37.59 -54.57 -2.37
CA GLN A 163 38.73 -55.44 -2.14
C GLN A 163 38.41 -56.55 -1.13
N THR A 164 37.72 -56.21 -0.04
CA THR A 164 37.30 -57.18 0.99
C THR A 164 36.34 -58.23 0.42
N ILE A 165 35.42 -57.82 -0.45
CA ILE A 165 34.50 -58.75 -1.13
C ILE A 165 35.28 -59.67 -2.08
N GLN A 166 36.25 -59.12 -2.81
CA GLN A 166 37.10 -59.91 -3.72
C GLN A 166 37.91 -60.96 -2.97
N ASP A 167 38.55 -60.58 -1.85
CA ASP A 167 39.31 -61.50 -1.01
C ASP A 167 38.41 -62.60 -0.41
N ARG A 168 37.19 -62.25 0.04
CA ARG A 168 36.20 -63.23 0.53
C ARG A 168 35.75 -64.19 -0.55
N ASN A 169 35.51 -63.71 -1.77
CA ASN A 169 35.13 -64.57 -2.89
C ASN A 169 36.25 -65.56 -3.24
N GLN A 170 37.51 -65.12 -3.18
CA GLN A 170 38.66 -66.00 -3.37
C GLN A 170 38.74 -67.06 -2.26
N GLN A 171 38.57 -66.67 -1.00
CA GLN A 171 38.53 -67.62 0.12
C GLN A 171 37.39 -68.64 0.00
N LEU A 172 36.21 -68.20 -0.44
CA LEU A 172 35.08 -69.11 -0.69
C LEU A 172 35.41 -70.12 -1.79
N SER A 173 35.98 -69.65 -2.91
CA SER A 173 36.43 -70.53 -3.99
C SER A 173 37.47 -71.57 -3.52
N GLU A 174 38.40 -71.18 -2.65
CA GLU A 174 39.38 -72.08 -2.07
C GLU A 174 38.72 -73.12 -1.14
N ARG A 175 37.75 -72.70 -0.32
CA ARG A 175 36.99 -73.62 0.54
C ARG A 175 36.15 -74.61 -0.28
N ASP A 176 35.53 -74.16 -1.37
CA ASP A 176 34.76 -75.04 -2.26
C ASP A 176 35.67 -76.09 -2.91
N GLN A 177 36.89 -75.71 -3.31
CA GLN A 177 37.88 -76.67 -3.79
C GLN A 177 38.30 -77.67 -2.71
N GLN A 178 38.53 -77.22 -1.48
CA GLN A 178 38.88 -78.10 -0.36
C GLN A 178 37.73 -79.07 -0.02
N LEU A 179 36.48 -78.60 -0.04
CA LEU A 179 35.31 -79.45 0.18
C LEU A 179 35.21 -80.53 -0.90
N ASN A 180 35.33 -80.15 -2.18
CA ASN A 180 35.36 -81.11 -3.28
C ASN A 180 36.48 -82.16 -3.12
N GLN A 181 37.67 -81.76 -2.67
CA GLN A 181 38.76 -82.71 -2.41
C GLN A 181 38.42 -83.68 -1.26
N ARG A 182 37.81 -83.18 -0.18
CA ARG A 182 37.36 -84.02 0.95
C ARG A 182 36.26 -84.98 0.54
N ASP A 183 35.31 -84.54 -0.28
CA ASP A 183 34.24 -85.40 -0.78
C ASP A 183 34.81 -86.53 -1.64
N GLN A 184 35.77 -86.25 -2.51
CA GLN A 184 36.49 -87.28 -3.27
C GLN A 184 37.25 -88.25 -2.36
N GLN A 185 37.89 -87.76 -1.28
CA GLN A 185 38.56 -88.62 -0.30
C GLN A 185 37.57 -89.52 0.45
N LEU A 186 36.44 -88.99 0.89
CA LEU A 186 35.38 -89.75 1.55
C LEU A 186 34.79 -90.82 0.63
N GLN A 187 34.62 -90.50 -0.65
CA GLN A 187 34.16 -91.46 -1.65
C GLN A 187 35.15 -92.62 -1.79
N ARG A 188 36.47 -92.33 -1.88
CA ARG A 188 37.51 -93.37 -1.91
C ARG A 188 37.54 -94.22 -0.64
N LEU A 189 37.40 -93.60 0.54
CA LEU A 189 37.33 -94.36 1.79
C LEU A 189 36.10 -95.27 1.82
N THR A 190 34.97 -94.79 1.30
CA THR A 190 33.73 -95.57 1.24
C THR A 190 33.89 -96.79 0.33
N GLU A 191 34.52 -96.62 -0.83
CA GLU A 191 34.88 -97.74 -1.73
C GLU A 191 35.84 -98.73 -1.06
N GLN A 192 36.82 -98.24 -0.29
CA GLN A 192 37.72 -99.11 0.48
C GLN A 192 36.98 -99.89 1.57
N PHE A 193 36.09 -99.25 2.33
CA PHE A 193 35.27 -99.93 3.33
C PHE A 193 34.36 -100.99 2.70
N GLN A 194 33.78 -100.71 1.54
CA GLN A 194 32.99 -101.71 0.80
C GLN A 194 33.83 -102.94 0.42
N LYS A 195 35.08 -102.73 -0.05
CA LYS A 195 36.01 -103.83 -0.33
C LYS A 195 36.36 -104.63 0.91
N TYR A 196 36.71 -103.97 2.02
CA TYR A 196 37.02 -104.67 3.27
C TYR A 196 35.81 -105.44 3.81
N THR A 197 34.59 -104.89 3.66
CA THR A 197 33.36 -105.59 4.05
C THR A 197 33.18 -106.87 3.24
N ALA A 198 33.36 -106.80 1.91
CA ALA A 198 33.30 -107.97 1.04
C ALA A 198 34.38 -109.02 1.38
N ASP A 199 35.61 -108.60 1.66
CA ASP A 199 36.70 -109.49 2.07
C ASP A 199 36.41 -110.17 3.41
N ILE A 200 35.87 -109.42 4.40
CA ILE A 200 35.46 -109.97 5.69
C ILE A 200 34.35 -111.02 5.49
N ASP A 201 33.36 -110.73 4.64
CA ASP A 201 32.29 -111.69 4.33
C ASP A 201 32.84 -112.97 3.68
N GLU A 202 33.81 -112.84 2.76
CA GLU A 202 34.47 -114.00 2.15
C GLU A 202 35.26 -114.81 3.19
N LYS A 203 36.05 -114.14 4.05
CA LYS A 203 36.80 -114.81 5.14
C LYS A 203 35.85 -115.51 6.11
N ASN A 204 34.73 -114.88 6.47
CA ASN A 204 33.70 -115.49 7.31
C ASN A 204 33.11 -116.76 6.65
N GLN A 205 32.86 -116.75 5.34
CA GLN A 205 32.45 -117.96 4.62
C GLN A 205 33.53 -119.05 4.63
N GLN A 206 34.81 -118.67 4.48
CA GLN A 206 35.93 -119.61 4.56
C GLN A 206 36.09 -120.23 5.96
N ILE A 207 35.93 -119.42 7.02
CA ILE A 207 35.95 -119.88 8.42
C ILE A 207 34.83 -120.90 8.65
N ARG A 208 33.58 -120.58 8.25
CA ARG A 208 32.45 -121.53 8.36
C ARG A 208 32.73 -122.87 7.66
N LYS A 209 33.35 -122.85 6.48
CA LYS A 209 33.76 -124.07 5.77
C LYS A 209 34.81 -124.87 6.56
N ARG A 210 35.79 -124.18 7.16
CA ARG A 210 36.82 -124.81 8.00
C ARG A 210 36.25 -125.38 9.29
N ASP A 211 35.33 -124.68 9.95
CA ASP A 211 34.68 -125.16 11.18
C ASP A 211 33.95 -126.49 10.92
N VAL A 212 33.23 -126.60 9.80
CA VAL A 212 32.57 -127.86 9.38
C VAL A 212 33.59 -128.98 9.15
N LEU A 213 34.75 -128.69 8.54
CA LEU A 213 35.81 -129.69 8.33
C LEU A 213 36.47 -130.11 9.65
N LEU A 214 36.74 -129.16 10.55
CA LEU A 214 37.29 -129.43 11.88
C LEU A 214 36.33 -130.28 12.72
N GLN A 215 35.03 -130.00 12.66
CA GLN A 215 34.00 -130.80 13.32
C GLN A 215 34.05 -132.26 12.83
N ARG A 216 34.09 -132.48 11.51
CA ARG A 216 34.25 -133.83 10.93
C ARG A 216 35.54 -134.52 11.37
N SER A 217 36.65 -133.79 11.44
CA SER A 217 37.94 -134.32 11.89
C SER A 217 37.88 -134.72 13.37
N SER A 218 37.27 -133.89 14.22
CA SER A 218 37.05 -134.17 15.64
C SER A 218 36.21 -135.44 15.84
N GLU A 219 35.13 -135.59 15.09
CA GLU A 219 34.31 -136.82 15.10
C GLU A 219 35.12 -138.06 14.68
N GLN A 220 36.02 -137.93 13.70
CA GLN A 220 36.90 -139.04 13.28
C GLN A 220 37.95 -139.39 14.34
N ILE A 221 38.54 -138.40 15.01
CA ILE A 221 39.50 -138.62 16.10
C ILE A 221 38.79 -139.33 17.26
N SER A 222 37.61 -138.85 17.65
CA SER A 222 36.83 -139.46 18.73
C SER A 222 36.51 -140.94 18.47
N ARG A 223 36.16 -141.30 17.23
CA ARG A 223 36.00 -142.71 16.82
C ARG A 223 37.30 -143.53 16.91
N ARG A 224 38.44 -142.93 16.59
CA ARG A 224 39.76 -143.58 16.72
C ARG A 224 40.15 -143.79 18.18
N ASP A 225 39.88 -142.81 19.03
CA ASP A 225 40.16 -142.90 20.47
C ASP A 225 39.34 -144.04 21.11
N GLU A 226 38.07 -144.20 20.73
CA GLU A 226 37.25 -145.34 21.15
C GLU A 226 37.85 -146.68 20.70
N GLN A 227 38.37 -146.77 19.47
CA GLN A 227 39.03 -147.98 18.97
C GLN A 227 40.34 -148.31 19.72
N LEU A 228 41.16 -147.29 20.00
CA LEU A 228 42.42 -147.45 20.74
C LEU A 228 42.17 -147.87 22.19
N LEU A 229 41.13 -147.32 22.83
CA LEU A 229 40.72 -147.73 24.17
C LEU A 229 40.35 -149.23 24.19
N ALA A 230 39.59 -149.69 23.20
CA ALA A 230 39.23 -151.10 23.07
C ALA A 230 40.46 -152.00 22.86
N GLN A 231 41.44 -151.59 22.03
CA GLN A 231 42.69 -152.33 21.86
C GLN A 231 43.54 -152.37 23.14
N THR A 232 43.60 -151.26 23.88
CA THR A 232 44.35 -151.18 25.15
C THR A 232 43.81 -152.18 26.18
N GLN A 233 42.48 -152.33 26.27
CA GLN A 233 41.85 -153.33 27.14
C GLN A 233 42.19 -154.78 26.72
N VAL A 234 42.38 -155.04 25.43
CA VAL A 234 42.82 -156.36 24.93
C VAL A 234 44.27 -156.65 25.31
N ILE A 235 45.15 -155.66 25.23
CA ILE A 235 46.56 -155.79 25.62
C ILE A 235 46.67 -156.09 27.12
N GLN A 236 45.96 -155.34 27.97
CA GLN A 236 45.95 -155.58 29.42
C GLN A 236 45.57 -157.03 29.79
N LYS A 237 44.62 -157.64 29.08
CA LYS A 237 44.26 -159.06 29.28
C LYS A 237 45.39 -160.03 28.90
N LYS A 238 46.22 -159.69 27.93
CA LYS A 238 47.38 -160.49 27.52
C LYS A 238 48.54 -160.38 28.52
N ASP A 239 48.77 -159.20 29.08
CA ASP A 239 49.84 -158.99 30.07
C ASP A 239 49.59 -159.78 31.36
N LEU A 240 48.33 -159.82 31.84
CA LEU A 240 47.92 -160.67 32.96
C LEU A 240 48.23 -162.16 32.72
N ARG A 241 48.03 -162.63 31.48
CA ARG A 241 48.33 -164.02 31.07
C ARG A 241 49.84 -164.32 31.08
N ALA A 242 50.67 -163.33 30.75
CA ALA A 242 52.13 -163.49 30.74
C ALA A 242 52.68 -163.62 32.17
N GLN A 243 52.18 -162.82 33.12
CA GLN A 243 52.57 -162.91 34.53
C GLN A 243 52.30 -164.28 35.16
N GLU A 244 51.17 -164.92 34.82
CA GLU A 244 50.84 -166.27 35.30
C GLU A 244 51.87 -167.33 34.84
N LEU A 245 52.42 -167.18 33.62
CA LEU A 245 53.41 -168.10 33.06
C LEU A 245 54.80 -167.94 33.68
N GLU A 246 55.21 -166.70 34.01
CA GLU A 246 56.49 -166.43 34.68
C GLU A 246 56.55 -167.07 36.07
N GLN A 247 55.44 -167.07 36.80
CA GLN A 247 55.36 -167.65 38.15
C GLN A 247 55.60 -169.17 38.17
N MET A 248 55.22 -169.88 37.11
CA MET A 248 55.45 -171.32 36.95
C MET A 248 56.92 -171.67 36.69
N LEU A 249 57.64 -170.85 35.93
CA LEU A 249 59.05 -171.10 35.58
C LEU A 249 59.98 -171.00 36.80
N ALA A 250 59.70 -170.08 37.72
CA ALA A 250 60.51 -169.88 38.93
C ALA A 250 60.55 -171.12 39.86
N GLN A 251 59.49 -171.92 39.91
CA GLN A 251 59.40 -173.10 40.77
C GLN A 251 60.29 -174.27 40.27
N ASN A 252 60.48 -174.42 38.96
CA ASN A 252 61.29 -175.49 38.39
C ASN A 252 62.79 -175.31 38.63
N LEU A 253 63.28 -174.06 38.76
CA LEU A 253 64.71 -173.77 38.92
C LEU A 253 65.25 -174.24 40.29
N GLN A 254 64.42 -174.26 41.33
CA GLN A 254 64.84 -174.65 42.69
C GLN A 254 65.13 -176.15 42.85
N GLN A 255 64.67 -177.01 41.93
CA GLN A 255 64.89 -178.46 42.02
C GLN A 255 66.25 -178.92 41.47
N LEU A 256 66.91 -178.10 40.63
CA LEU A 256 68.17 -178.46 39.96
C LEU A 256 69.41 -178.29 40.85
N THR A 257 69.41 -177.27 41.71
CA THR A 257 70.54 -176.92 42.59
C THR A 257 70.86 -177.97 43.65
N HIS A 258 69.89 -178.82 44.00
CA HIS A 258 70.07 -179.89 44.99
C HIS A 258 70.93 -181.06 44.48
N LYS A 259 71.06 -181.26 43.15
CA LYS A 259 71.77 -182.41 42.58
C LYS A 259 73.30 -182.19 42.40
N GLU A 260 73.78 -180.94 42.38
CA GLU A 260 75.18 -180.61 42.12
C GLU A 260 76.12 -180.85 43.32
N GLN A 261 75.59 -180.94 44.54
CA GLN A 261 76.38 -181.07 45.77
C GLN A 261 77.00 -182.47 45.99
N ILE A 262 76.65 -183.49 45.19
CA ILE A 262 77.08 -184.90 45.39
C ILE A 262 78.38 -185.25 44.62
N ILE A 263 78.80 -184.44 43.63
CA ILE A 263 79.91 -184.78 42.71
C ILE A 263 81.30 -184.40 43.28
N ALA A 264 81.38 -183.47 44.24
CA ALA A 264 82.65 -182.93 44.74
C ALA A 264 83.50 -183.92 45.58
N ALA A 265 82.95 -185.04 46.06
CA ALA A 265 83.61 -185.91 47.05
C ALA A 265 84.59 -186.97 46.47
N ARG A 266 84.80 -187.07 45.14
CA ARG A 266 85.54 -188.20 44.51
C ARG A 266 86.96 -187.88 44.00
N ASN A 267 87.43 -186.63 44.07
CA ASN A 267 88.68 -186.20 43.41
C ASN A 267 89.97 -186.20 44.29
N ILE A 268 89.92 -186.65 45.54
CA ILE A 268 91.03 -186.49 46.51
C ILE A 268 92.15 -187.56 46.42
N THR A 269 92.01 -188.64 45.64
CA THR A 269 92.88 -189.84 45.77
C THR A 269 94.07 -189.95 44.79
N ILE A 270 94.34 -188.98 43.90
CA ILE A 270 95.28 -189.18 42.77
C ILE A 270 96.65 -188.47 42.91
N GLN A 271 96.80 -187.44 43.74
CA GLN A 271 98.00 -186.57 43.68
C GLN A 271 99.18 -186.94 44.61
N GLU A 272 99.14 -188.07 45.32
CA GLU A 272 100.21 -188.47 46.25
C GLU A 272 101.49 -189.03 45.58
N ASN A 273 101.52 -189.26 44.26
CA ASN A 273 102.67 -189.90 43.59
C ASN A 273 103.73 -188.97 42.95
N ASP A 274 103.49 -187.67 42.75
CA ASP A 274 104.44 -186.80 42.00
C ASP A 274 105.50 -186.10 42.88
N ARG A 275 105.50 -186.38 44.19
CA ARG A 275 106.30 -185.73 45.25
C ARG A 275 107.81 -186.06 45.24
N ALA A 276 108.30 -186.89 44.32
CA ALA A 276 109.71 -187.33 44.30
C ALA A 276 110.65 -186.43 43.46
N MET A 277 110.12 -185.49 42.67
CA MET A 277 110.89 -184.53 41.84
C MET A 277 111.15 -183.18 42.55
N GLN A 278 111.18 -183.22 43.88
CA GLN A 278 111.11 -182.10 44.80
C GLN A 278 112.44 -181.34 44.99
N VAL A 279 113.50 -182.01 45.41
CA VAL A 279 114.47 -181.39 46.34
C VAL A 279 115.53 -180.48 45.67
N ARG A 280 115.46 -180.28 44.36
CA ARG A 280 116.48 -179.54 43.58
C ARG A 280 116.05 -178.12 43.18
N TYR A 281 114.75 -177.80 43.30
CA TYR A 281 114.18 -176.50 42.94
C TYR A 281 114.24 -175.50 44.12
N ASP A 282 114.36 -176.00 45.35
CA ASP A 282 114.20 -175.26 46.60
C ASP A 282 115.34 -174.26 46.93
N GLN A 283 116.40 -174.17 46.13
CA GLN A 283 117.46 -173.15 46.30
C GLN A 283 117.29 -171.89 45.42
N LEU A 284 116.37 -171.93 44.43
CA LEU A 284 116.05 -170.82 43.52
C LEU A 284 114.81 -170.01 43.96
N VAL A 285 113.98 -170.58 44.85
CA VAL A 285 112.69 -170.01 45.29
C VAL A 285 112.86 -168.87 46.30
N ASP A 286 113.88 -168.90 47.16
CA ASP A 286 114.06 -167.88 48.21
C ASP A 286 114.46 -166.48 47.68
N GLN A 287 115.02 -166.40 46.46
CA GLN A 287 115.29 -165.11 45.79
C GLN A 287 114.08 -164.55 45.02
N ILE A 288 113.09 -165.40 44.69
CA ILE A 288 111.86 -165.01 43.98
C ILE A 288 110.84 -164.40 44.96
N HIS A 289 110.75 -164.95 46.17
CA HIS A 289 109.77 -164.51 47.17
C HIS A 289 109.96 -163.05 47.65
N THR A 290 111.20 -162.56 47.70
CA THR A 290 111.51 -161.17 48.08
C THR A 290 111.17 -160.16 46.99
N LEU A 291 111.13 -160.56 45.71
CA LEU A 291 110.70 -159.70 44.61
C LEU A 291 109.17 -159.75 44.42
N GLU A 292 108.51 -160.86 44.75
CA GLU A 292 107.04 -161.00 44.74
C GLU A 292 106.35 -160.07 45.76
N GLU A 293 106.88 -159.94 46.99
CA GLU A 293 106.34 -159.00 47.99
C GLU A 293 106.41 -157.53 47.53
N GLN A 294 107.45 -157.13 46.80
CA GLN A 294 107.57 -155.77 46.26
C GLN A 294 106.59 -155.50 45.11
N ILE A 295 106.24 -156.53 44.32
CA ILE A 295 105.27 -156.43 43.21
C ILE A 295 103.86 -156.27 43.76
N VAL A 296 103.46 -157.01 44.80
CA VAL A 296 102.13 -156.88 45.41
C VAL A 296 101.93 -155.48 46.01
N SER A 297 102.94 -154.97 46.73
CA SER A 297 102.92 -153.60 47.27
C SER A 297 102.74 -152.53 46.19
N LYS A 298 103.45 -152.63 45.07
CA LYS A 298 103.32 -151.68 43.95
C LYS A 298 102.01 -151.82 43.18
N THR A 299 101.46 -153.04 43.09
CA THR A 299 100.17 -153.29 42.42
C THR A 299 99.02 -152.66 43.20
N GLN A 300 99.02 -152.76 44.53
CA GLN A 300 98.03 -152.10 45.38
C GLN A 300 98.09 -150.57 45.25
N LEU A 301 99.31 -150.00 45.15
CA LEU A 301 99.50 -148.57 44.94
C LEU A 301 98.99 -148.09 43.57
N ILE A 302 99.11 -148.92 42.52
CA ILE A 302 98.56 -148.61 41.19
C ILE A 302 97.03 -148.63 41.23
N GLU A 303 96.43 -149.62 41.90
CA GLU A 303 94.97 -149.73 42.05
C GLU A 303 94.38 -148.51 42.78
N ASP A 304 95.07 -148.02 43.82
CA ASP A 304 94.71 -146.77 44.51
C ASP A 304 94.82 -145.53 43.59
N TYR A 305 95.87 -145.43 42.77
CA TYR A 305 96.01 -144.33 41.81
C TYR A 305 94.97 -144.40 40.68
N GLU A 306 94.63 -145.60 40.18
CA GLU A 306 93.54 -145.79 39.20
C GLU A 306 92.19 -145.39 39.79
N GLY A 307 91.94 -145.70 41.07
CA GLY A 307 90.78 -145.23 41.82
C GLY A 307 90.70 -143.70 41.91
N GLN A 308 91.83 -143.03 42.21
CA GLN A 308 91.91 -141.57 42.23
C GLN A 308 91.68 -140.95 40.83
N VAL A 309 92.24 -141.55 39.78
CA VAL A 309 92.03 -141.10 38.38
C VAL A 309 90.57 -141.24 37.96
N ALA A 310 89.90 -142.33 38.33
CA ALA A 310 88.47 -142.51 38.06
C ALA A 310 87.62 -141.46 38.80
N GLN A 311 87.97 -141.15 40.05
CA GLN A 311 87.29 -140.13 40.84
C GLN A 311 87.46 -138.73 40.23
N HIS A 312 88.69 -138.33 39.87
CA HIS A 312 88.94 -137.05 39.20
C HIS A 312 88.28 -136.97 37.82
N SER A 313 88.20 -138.08 37.08
CA SER A 313 87.49 -138.14 35.80
C SER A 313 85.99 -137.91 35.98
N TYR A 314 85.39 -138.49 37.02
CA TYR A 314 83.99 -138.24 37.38
C TYR A 314 83.75 -136.77 37.78
N GLU A 315 84.65 -136.19 38.57
CA GLU A 315 84.58 -134.77 38.96
C GLU A 315 84.72 -133.83 37.76
N LEU A 316 85.62 -134.12 36.81
CA LEU A 316 85.78 -133.35 35.57
C LEU A 316 84.52 -133.37 34.71
N VAL A 317 83.85 -134.53 34.57
CA VAL A 317 82.57 -134.63 33.86
C VAL A 317 81.50 -133.79 34.55
N LYS A 318 81.44 -133.82 35.89
CA LYS A 318 80.51 -132.98 36.67
C LYS A 318 80.77 -131.49 36.46
N PHE A 319 82.03 -131.04 36.47
CA PHE A 319 82.36 -129.64 36.18
C PHE A 319 82.03 -129.25 34.73
N THR A 320 82.26 -130.14 33.77
CA THR A 320 81.92 -129.92 32.36
C THR A 320 80.41 -129.75 32.15
N GLN A 321 79.60 -130.56 32.83
CA GLN A 321 78.14 -130.40 32.84
C GLN A 321 77.72 -129.07 33.48
N GLN A 322 78.37 -128.64 34.57
CA GLN A 322 78.08 -127.36 35.19
C GLN A 322 78.46 -126.17 34.30
N ILE A 323 79.57 -126.25 33.56
CA ILE A 323 80.01 -125.22 32.62
C ILE A 323 79.00 -125.11 31.46
N SER A 324 78.63 -126.22 30.82
CA SER A 324 77.63 -126.21 29.74
C SER A 324 76.26 -125.66 30.19
N ALA A 325 75.83 -125.98 31.42
CA ALA A 325 74.61 -125.40 31.99
C ALA A 325 74.73 -123.87 32.20
N LYS A 326 75.89 -123.38 32.63
CA LYS A 326 76.15 -121.94 32.77
C LYS A 326 76.26 -121.24 31.42
N GLU A 327 76.87 -121.86 30.42
CA GLU A 327 76.93 -121.35 29.05
C GLU A 327 75.54 -121.20 28.47
N ALA A 328 74.69 -122.23 28.57
CA ALA A 328 73.30 -122.16 28.12
C ALA A 328 72.50 -121.06 28.84
N TYR A 329 72.73 -120.87 30.14
CA TYR A 329 72.13 -119.78 30.91
C TYR A 329 72.59 -118.40 30.43
N LEU A 330 73.89 -118.23 30.16
CA LEU A 330 74.45 -116.97 29.64
C LEU A 330 73.90 -116.65 28.24
N THR A 331 73.81 -117.64 27.35
CA THR A 331 73.21 -117.44 26.02
C THR A 331 71.77 -116.98 26.10
N ASN A 332 70.98 -117.53 27.03
CA ASN A 332 69.60 -117.09 27.27
C ASN A 332 69.57 -115.63 27.80
N LYS A 333 70.49 -115.26 28.69
CA LYS A 333 70.61 -113.87 29.17
C LYS A 333 71.01 -112.91 28.07
N GLU A 334 71.91 -113.29 27.17
CA GLU A 334 72.29 -112.48 26.00
C GLU A 334 71.12 -112.26 25.04
N GLN A 335 70.31 -113.30 24.78
CA GLN A 335 69.08 -113.16 23.99
C GLN A 335 68.09 -112.21 24.66
N LEU A 336 67.86 -112.35 25.97
CA LEU A 336 66.97 -111.46 26.71
C LEU A 336 67.47 -110.00 26.72
N ILE A 337 68.78 -109.78 26.79
CA ILE A 337 69.38 -108.44 26.68
C ILE A 337 69.13 -107.86 25.28
N GLN A 338 69.32 -108.64 24.20
CA GLN A 338 69.02 -108.19 22.84
C GLN A 338 67.55 -107.81 22.66
N GLU A 339 66.61 -108.60 23.19
CA GLU A 339 65.19 -108.28 23.15
C GLU A 339 64.89 -106.96 23.89
N ARG A 340 65.53 -106.73 25.04
CA ARG A 340 65.39 -105.49 25.81
C ARG A 340 65.99 -104.29 25.08
N ASP A 341 67.14 -104.45 24.43
CA ASP A 341 67.76 -103.38 23.65
C ASP A 341 66.88 -102.98 22.46
N GLN A 342 66.27 -103.95 21.77
CA GLN A 342 65.29 -103.67 20.70
C GLN A 342 64.06 -102.95 21.25
N GLN A 343 63.55 -103.36 22.42
CA GLN A 343 62.42 -102.70 23.07
C GLN A 343 62.75 -101.25 23.46
N ILE A 344 63.94 -101.00 24.02
CA ILE A 344 64.42 -99.66 24.39
C ILE A 344 64.54 -98.78 23.14
N GLN A 345 65.08 -99.30 22.03
CA GLN A 345 65.17 -98.57 20.76
C GLN A 345 63.79 -98.17 20.22
N SER A 346 62.81 -99.07 20.29
CA SER A 346 61.43 -98.75 19.90
C SER A 346 60.83 -97.65 20.78
N GLN A 347 61.05 -97.71 22.10
CA GLN A 347 60.56 -96.69 23.03
C GLN A 347 61.24 -95.33 22.80
N LEU A 348 62.54 -95.30 22.50
CA LEU A 348 63.28 -94.09 22.15
C LEU A 348 62.71 -93.41 20.89
N GLN A 349 62.39 -94.19 19.85
CA GLN A 349 61.74 -93.65 18.66
C GLN A 349 60.36 -93.07 18.96
N GLN A 350 59.56 -93.74 19.79
CA GLN A 350 58.25 -93.23 20.20
C GLN A 350 58.37 -91.93 21.00
N LEU A 351 59.37 -91.81 21.88
CA LEU A 351 59.64 -90.58 22.62
C LEU A 351 60.05 -89.43 21.68
N GLN A 352 60.94 -89.69 20.71
CA GLN A 352 61.29 -88.68 19.71
C GLN A 352 60.08 -88.18 18.91
N GLN A 353 59.18 -89.09 18.51
CA GLN A 353 57.94 -88.70 17.83
C GLN A 353 57.03 -87.84 18.71
N ARG A 354 56.92 -88.18 20.00
CA ARG A 354 56.16 -87.39 20.96
C ARG A 354 56.77 -86.01 21.18
N ASP A 355 58.09 -85.91 21.27
CA ASP A 355 58.78 -84.61 21.40
C ASP A 355 58.51 -83.72 20.18
N GLN A 356 58.54 -84.30 18.97
CA GLN A 356 58.17 -83.57 17.75
C GLN A 356 56.72 -83.08 17.81
N GLN A 357 55.78 -83.91 18.26
CA GLN A 357 54.38 -83.51 18.43
C GLN A 357 54.20 -82.41 19.48
N ILE A 358 54.89 -82.51 20.61
CA ILE A 358 54.86 -81.49 21.67
C ILE A 358 55.38 -80.16 21.15
N ASN A 359 56.46 -80.18 20.36
CA ASN A 359 57.01 -78.96 19.75
C ASN A 359 56.01 -78.33 18.78
N GLN A 360 55.37 -79.12 17.92
CA GLN A 360 54.33 -78.62 16.99
C GLN A 360 53.14 -78.01 17.74
N LEU A 361 52.64 -78.67 18.77
CA LEU A 361 51.54 -78.15 19.60
C LEU A 361 51.94 -76.87 20.34
N SER A 362 53.18 -76.80 20.84
CA SER A 362 53.70 -75.60 21.50
C SER A 362 53.78 -74.41 20.55
N GLU A 363 54.18 -74.65 19.30
CA GLU A 363 54.22 -73.63 18.25
C GLU A 363 52.81 -73.12 17.89
N GLN A 364 51.85 -74.04 17.78
CA GLN A 364 50.43 -73.70 17.58
C GLN A 364 49.86 -72.88 18.74
N LEU A 365 50.14 -73.27 19.99
CA LEU A 365 49.74 -72.51 21.17
C LEU A 365 50.34 -71.10 21.17
N THR A 366 51.60 -70.97 20.74
CA THR A 366 52.27 -69.66 20.65
C THR A 366 51.61 -68.77 19.58
N GLN A 367 51.20 -69.34 18.44
CA GLN A 367 50.45 -68.61 17.41
C GLN A 367 49.07 -68.19 17.90
N LEU A 368 48.33 -69.09 18.55
CA LEU A 368 47.03 -68.79 19.14
C LEU A 368 47.13 -67.66 20.19
N ALA A 369 48.17 -67.67 21.02
CA ALA A 369 48.41 -66.61 21.99
C ALA A 369 48.61 -65.23 21.31
N LYS A 370 49.38 -65.18 20.21
CA LYS A 370 49.55 -63.95 19.42
C LYS A 370 48.23 -63.48 18.79
N GLN A 371 47.42 -64.41 18.28
CA GLN A 371 46.10 -64.08 17.72
C GLN A 371 45.18 -63.51 18.80
N TRP A 372 45.14 -64.12 19.98
CA TRP A 372 44.33 -63.64 21.09
C TRP A 372 44.75 -62.24 21.55
N GLN A 373 46.06 -61.99 21.64
CA GLN A 373 46.58 -60.66 21.99
C GLN A 373 46.21 -59.59 20.94
N THR A 374 46.18 -59.97 19.66
CA THR A 374 45.73 -59.08 18.57
C THR A 374 44.24 -58.80 18.65
N LEU A 375 43.42 -59.82 18.91
CA LEU A 375 41.98 -59.65 19.11
C LEU A 375 41.67 -58.80 20.34
N GLN A 376 42.46 -58.94 21.41
CA GLN A 376 42.31 -58.14 22.61
C GLN A 376 42.59 -56.66 22.33
N SER A 377 43.68 -56.33 21.63
CA SER A 377 43.98 -54.93 21.29
C SER A 377 42.93 -54.32 20.34
N GLN A 378 42.39 -55.11 19.40
CA GLN A 378 41.27 -54.68 18.56
C GLN A 378 40.00 -54.44 19.39
N GLY A 379 39.72 -55.29 20.38
CA GLY A 379 38.62 -55.11 21.33
C GLY A 379 38.76 -53.82 22.13
N ASP A 380 39.95 -53.54 22.68
CA ASP A 380 40.24 -52.32 23.42
C ASP A 380 40.07 -51.07 22.55
N GLN A 381 40.54 -51.11 21.29
CA GLN A 381 40.36 -50.03 20.32
C GLN A 381 38.89 -49.80 19.97
N ALA A 382 38.11 -50.87 19.78
CA ALA A 382 36.68 -50.76 19.52
C ALA A 382 35.93 -50.15 20.72
N GLN A 383 36.34 -50.51 21.94
CA GLN A 383 35.76 -49.97 23.17
C GLN A 383 36.08 -48.48 23.35
N GLN A 384 37.30 -48.04 23.02
CA GLN A 384 37.62 -46.61 23.00
C GLN A 384 36.79 -45.83 21.98
N ARG A 385 36.63 -46.36 20.76
CA ARG A 385 35.78 -45.73 19.74
C ARG A 385 34.32 -45.61 20.20
N LEU A 386 33.81 -46.60 20.91
CA LEU A 386 32.46 -46.54 21.50
C LEU A 386 32.34 -45.40 22.51
N ILE A 387 33.33 -45.25 23.41
CA ILE A 387 33.36 -44.15 24.39
C ILE A 387 33.40 -42.79 23.67
N GLU A 388 34.23 -42.63 22.64
CA GLU A 388 34.30 -41.40 21.85
C GLU A 388 32.95 -41.08 21.19
N LEU A 389 32.30 -42.07 20.58
CA LEU A 389 30.99 -41.92 19.97
C LEU A 389 29.90 -41.55 20.99
N GLU A 390 29.90 -42.17 22.17
CA GLU A 390 28.99 -41.82 23.27
C GLU A 390 29.19 -40.38 23.73
N THR A 391 30.44 -39.92 23.79
CA THR A 391 30.77 -38.54 24.17
C THR A 391 30.26 -37.53 23.13
N ILE A 392 30.43 -37.85 21.83
CA ILE A 392 29.91 -37.02 20.74
C ILE A 392 28.38 -36.98 20.74
N LEU A 393 27.73 -38.13 20.95
CA LEU A 393 26.27 -38.24 21.03
C LEU A 393 25.71 -37.40 22.17
N SER A 394 26.31 -37.49 23.36
CA SER A 394 25.95 -36.64 24.51
C SER A 394 26.06 -35.15 24.17
N GLY A 395 27.14 -34.75 23.48
CA GLY A 395 27.30 -33.37 23.00
C GLY A 395 26.23 -32.95 21.99
N LYS A 396 25.80 -33.85 21.10
CA LYS A 396 24.71 -33.61 20.15
C LYS A 396 23.35 -33.50 20.85
N ASP A 397 23.09 -34.33 21.85
CA ASP A 397 21.87 -34.27 22.65
C ASP A 397 21.76 -32.93 23.38
N GLN A 398 22.87 -32.42 23.92
CA GLN A 398 22.92 -31.10 24.55
C GLN A 398 22.64 -29.97 23.54
N GLN A 399 23.21 -30.03 22.33
CA GLN A 399 22.92 -29.07 21.25
C GLN A 399 21.43 -29.09 20.85
N LEU A 400 20.82 -30.27 20.77
CA LEU A 400 19.39 -30.41 20.46
C LEU A 400 18.51 -29.82 21.56
N LEU A 401 18.88 -29.99 22.83
CA LEU A 401 18.21 -29.35 23.96
C LEU A 401 18.25 -27.83 23.87
N GLU A 402 19.40 -27.25 23.54
CA GLU A 402 19.55 -25.79 23.35
C GLU A 402 18.71 -25.27 22.18
N LEU A 403 18.73 -25.96 21.04
CA LEU A 403 17.92 -25.64 19.86
C LEU A 403 16.43 -25.70 20.17
N THR A 404 15.99 -26.72 20.92
CA THR A 404 14.60 -26.90 21.33
C THR A 404 14.13 -25.73 22.21
N HIS A 405 14.96 -25.34 23.17
CA HIS A 405 14.68 -24.19 24.03
C HIS A 405 14.58 -22.88 23.23
N LEU A 406 15.50 -22.64 22.30
CA LEU A 406 15.47 -21.45 21.44
C LEU A 406 14.22 -21.41 20.55
N LEU A 407 13.81 -22.56 20.00
CA LEU A 407 12.57 -22.67 19.22
C LEU A 407 11.34 -22.35 20.08
N GLN A 408 11.30 -22.84 21.31
CA GLN A 408 10.22 -22.54 22.25
C GLN A 408 10.13 -21.05 22.55
N GLN A 409 11.27 -20.38 22.78
CA GLN A 409 11.31 -18.92 22.96
C GLN A 409 10.82 -18.16 21.72
N LYS A 410 11.24 -18.57 20.52
CA LYS A 410 10.75 -17.96 19.27
C LYS A 410 9.25 -18.15 19.06
N ALA A 411 8.73 -19.34 19.37
CA ALA A 411 7.29 -19.62 19.29
C ALA A 411 6.49 -18.72 20.24
N GLN A 412 7.00 -18.51 21.46
CA GLN A 412 6.38 -17.59 22.42
C GLN A 412 6.37 -16.14 21.91
N MET A 413 7.51 -15.64 21.38
CA MET A 413 7.55 -14.30 20.79
C MET A 413 6.61 -14.14 19.58
N LEU A 414 6.44 -15.19 18.76
CA LEU A 414 5.50 -15.17 17.65
C LEU A 414 4.05 -15.07 18.17
N SER A 415 3.70 -15.86 19.18
CA SER A 415 2.38 -15.79 19.82
C SER A 415 2.07 -14.40 20.39
N GLU A 416 3.05 -13.76 21.03
CA GLU A 416 2.90 -12.39 21.54
C GLU A 416 2.69 -11.37 20.41
N LYS A 417 3.43 -11.52 19.30
CA LYS A 417 3.26 -10.66 18.12
C LYS A 417 1.91 -10.87 17.43
N GLU A 418 1.45 -12.11 17.33
CA GLU A 418 0.12 -12.45 16.79
C GLU A 418 -0.98 -11.78 17.62
N GLN A 419 -0.88 -11.84 18.95
CA GLN A 419 -1.80 -11.17 19.85
C GLN A 419 -1.77 -9.64 19.68
N PHE A 420 -0.58 -9.04 19.57
CA PHE A 420 -0.43 -7.61 19.31
C PHE A 420 -1.05 -7.17 17.97
N ILE A 421 -0.90 -7.97 16.91
CA ILE A 421 -1.54 -7.71 15.60
C ILE A 421 -3.06 -7.81 15.73
N HIS A 422 -3.56 -8.81 16.46
CA HIS A 422 -4.98 -8.98 16.71
C HIS A 422 -5.58 -7.76 17.42
N ASP A 423 -4.95 -7.29 18.50
CA ASP A 423 -5.38 -6.12 19.27
C ASP A 423 -5.39 -4.83 18.42
N ASN A 424 -4.36 -4.64 17.59
CA ASN A 424 -4.30 -3.50 16.68
C ASN A 424 -5.37 -3.57 15.58
N SER A 425 -5.65 -4.76 15.06
CA SER A 425 -6.70 -4.98 14.07
C SER A 425 -8.07 -4.64 14.67
N ALA A 426 -8.34 -5.08 15.90
CA ALA A 426 -9.56 -4.73 16.62
C ALA A 426 -9.68 -3.21 16.87
N ARG A 427 -8.58 -2.54 17.25
CA ARG A 427 -8.54 -1.07 17.40
C ARG A 427 -8.79 -0.34 16.09
N LEU A 428 -8.24 -0.83 14.99
CA LEU A 428 -8.43 -0.25 13.66
C LEU A 428 -9.90 -0.38 13.24
N HIS A 429 -10.49 -1.56 13.42
CA HIS A 429 -11.90 -1.78 13.13
C HIS A 429 -12.81 -0.85 13.96
N ALA A 430 -12.51 -0.65 15.26
CA ALA A 430 -13.24 0.30 16.09
C ALA A 430 -13.12 1.76 15.58
N LYS A 431 -11.95 2.16 15.08
CA LYS A 431 -11.76 3.47 14.46
C LYS A 431 -12.52 3.62 13.14
N GLU A 432 -12.57 2.58 12.31
CA GLU A 432 -13.36 2.56 11.08
C GLU A 432 -14.85 2.75 11.38
N GLN A 433 -15.38 2.05 12.39
CA GLN A 433 -16.78 2.22 12.81
C GLN A 433 -17.06 3.67 13.25
N LEU A 434 -16.20 4.27 14.07
CA LEU A 434 -16.35 5.66 14.50
C LEU A 434 -16.25 6.67 13.34
N LEU A 435 -15.43 6.37 12.32
CA LEU A 435 -15.35 7.18 11.11
C LEU A 435 -16.65 7.10 10.31
N ASN A 436 -17.18 5.90 10.09
CA ASN A 436 -18.47 5.71 9.41
C ASN A 436 -19.60 6.45 10.14
N GLU A 437 -19.68 6.35 11.47
CA GLU A 437 -20.65 7.11 12.27
C GLU A 437 -20.48 8.63 12.16
N ARG A 438 -19.26 9.12 11.93
CA ARG A 438 -18.99 10.54 11.72
C ARG A 438 -19.39 10.96 10.30
N GLU A 439 -19.12 10.13 9.31
CA GLU A 439 -19.55 10.35 7.92
C GLU A 439 -21.07 10.41 7.82
N ASP A 440 -21.79 9.47 8.45
CA ASP A 440 -23.26 9.49 8.51
C ASP A 440 -23.80 10.77 9.15
N ARG A 441 -23.18 11.24 10.25
CA ARG A 441 -23.56 12.51 10.90
C ARG A 441 -23.32 13.72 10.01
N LEU A 442 -22.19 13.77 9.29
CA LEU A 442 -21.90 14.84 8.35
C LEU A 442 -22.89 14.84 7.18
N MET A 443 -23.20 13.67 6.64
CA MET A 443 -24.21 13.52 5.58
C MET A 443 -25.59 14.04 6.03
N GLN A 444 -26.01 13.70 7.25
CA GLN A 444 -27.26 14.23 7.82
C GLN A 444 -27.22 15.76 8.00
N GLN A 445 -26.08 16.31 8.43
CA GLN A 445 -25.91 17.76 8.54
C GLN A 445 -25.99 18.44 7.17
N GLU A 446 -25.33 17.92 6.15
CA GLU A 446 -25.39 18.44 4.78
C GLU A 446 -26.82 18.43 4.23
N GLN A 447 -27.57 17.34 4.43
CA GLN A 447 -28.98 17.27 4.03
C GLN A 447 -29.84 18.32 4.74
N SER A 448 -29.61 18.54 6.04
CA SER A 448 -30.31 19.58 6.82
C SER A 448 -29.99 20.99 6.31
N TYR A 449 -28.71 21.28 6.03
CA TYR A 449 -28.30 22.57 5.45
C TYR A 449 -28.88 22.79 4.05
N LEU A 450 -28.91 21.76 3.21
CA LEU A 450 -29.52 21.84 1.88
C LEU A 450 -31.02 22.13 1.98
N ALA A 451 -31.75 21.42 2.87
CA ALA A 451 -33.16 21.67 3.11
C ALA A 451 -33.43 23.11 3.57
N LYS A 452 -32.61 23.62 4.50
CA LYS A 452 -32.72 25.00 4.99
C LYS A 452 -32.40 26.04 3.93
N THR A 453 -31.43 25.77 3.06
CA THR A 453 -31.08 26.64 1.93
C THR A 453 -32.23 26.70 0.94
N ASN A 454 -32.79 25.55 0.54
CA ASN A 454 -33.96 25.48 -0.34
C ASN A 454 -35.18 26.23 0.24
N GLN A 455 -35.41 26.15 1.56
CA GLN A 455 -36.46 26.92 2.23
C GLN A 455 -36.21 28.43 2.17
N LEU A 456 -34.97 28.86 2.37
CA LEU A 456 -34.59 30.27 2.25
C LEU A 456 -34.74 30.77 0.81
N ASP A 457 -34.35 29.98 -0.19
CA ASP A 457 -34.50 30.33 -1.60
C ASP A 457 -35.98 30.48 -1.99
N GLN A 458 -36.85 29.58 -1.53
CA GLN A 458 -38.29 29.72 -1.72
C GLN A 458 -38.86 30.98 -1.03
N ALA A 459 -38.40 31.27 0.19
CA ALA A 459 -38.80 32.48 0.91
C ALA A 459 -38.31 33.77 0.22
N LEU A 460 -37.13 33.74 -0.39
CA LEU A 460 -36.62 34.84 -1.21
C LEU A 460 -37.43 35.00 -2.48
N GLN A 461 -37.71 33.92 -3.21
CA GLN A 461 -38.50 33.95 -4.43
C GLN A 461 -39.92 34.50 -4.19
N THR A 462 -40.56 34.11 -3.09
CA THR A 462 -41.88 34.66 -2.72
C THR A 462 -41.82 36.15 -2.37
N LYS A 463 -40.77 36.61 -1.67
CA LYS A 463 -40.54 38.03 -1.43
C LYS A 463 -40.29 38.82 -2.71
N GLU A 464 -39.49 38.28 -3.64
CA GLU A 464 -39.26 38.89 -4.95
C GLU A 464 -40.56 39.03 -5.75
N GLN A 465 -41.40 37.99 -5.75
CA GLN A 465 -42.73 38.05 -6.35
C GLN A 465 -43.59 39.14 -5.72
N LEU A 466 -43.64 39.22 -4.38
CA LEU A 466 -44.41 40.26 -3.69
C LEU A 466 -43.89 41.67 -4.02
N LEU A 467 -42.57 41.87 -4.04
CA LEU A 467 -41.95 43.14 -4.42
C LEU A 467 -42.29 43.51 -5.87
N SER A 468 -42.26 42.54 -6.80
CA SER A 468 -42.66 42.78 -8.20
C SER A 468 -44.12 43.20 -8.32
N GLN A 469 -45.03 42.60 -7.55
CA GLN A 469 -46.43 42.98 -7.50
C GLN A 469 -46.61 44.39 -6.92
N GLN A 470 -45.87 44.73 -5.86
CA GLN A 470 -45.89 46.07 -5.28
C GLN A 470 -45.37 47.13 -6.26
N LEU A 471 -44.29 46.84 -7.00
CA LEU A 471 -43.77 47.73 -8.04
C LEU A 471 -44.79 47.94 -9.18
N ALA A 472 -45.47 46.88 -9.61
CA ALA A 472 -46.55 47.00 -10.60
C ALA A 472 -47.70 47.88 -10.10
N ALA A 473 -48.15 47.67 -8.86
CA ALA A 473 -49.20 48.47 -8.24
C ALA A 473 -48.79 49.95 -8.07
N LEU A 474 -47.52 50.23 -7.77
CA LEU A 474 -46.99 51.59 -7.74
C LEU A 474 -46.99 52.21 -9.14
N SER A 475 -46.55 51.48 -10.16
CA SER A 475 -46.60 51.93 -11.55
C SER A 475 -48.03 52.27 -12.00
N ASP A 476 -49.02 51.46 -11.62
CA ASP A 476 -50.43 51.75 -11.94
C ASP A 476 -50.96 52.96 -11.17
N LYS A 477 -50.53 53.17 -9.91
CA LYS A 477 -50.82 54.41 -9.18
C LYS A 477 -50.21 55.63 -9.87
N ASP A 478 -48.98 55.53 -10.37
CA ASP A 478 -48.31 56.62 -11.08
C ASP A 478 -49.06 56.97 -12.38
N LYS A 479 -49.52 55.96 -13.15
CA LYS A 479 -50.38 56.19 -14.32
C LYS A 479 -51.67 56.92 -13.93
N LEU A 480 -52.32 56.47 -12.86
CA LEU A 480 -53.58 57.06 -12.40
C LEU A 480 -53.40 58.49 -11.87
N LEU A 481 -52.26 58.78 -11.24
CA LEU A 481 -51.88 60.15 -10.88
C LEU A 481 -51.67 61.00 -12.13
N HIS A 482 -50.98 60.49 -13.14
CA HIS A 482 -50.78 61.20 -14.41
C HIS A 482 -52.10 61.51 -15.13
N GLU A 483 -53.04 60.56 -15.14
CA GLU A 483 -54.40 60.78 -15.66
C GLU A 483 -55.15 61.86 -14.87
N LYS A 484 -55.06 61.85 -13.54
CA LYS A 484 -55.65 62.89 -12.69
C LYS A 484 -55.03 64.26 -12.96
N ASP A 485 -53.71 64.35 -13.10
CA ASP A 485 -53.03 65.60 -13.46
C ASP A 485 -53.51 66.12 -14.82
N GLY A 486 -53.70 65.22 -15.80
CA GLY A 486 -54.28 65.55 -17.10
C GLY A 486 -55.71 66.09 -17.01
N LEU A 487 -56.57 65.46 -16.19
CA LEU A 487 -57.93 65.95 -15.93
C LEU A 487 -57.93 67.31 -15.22
N ILE A 488 -57.05 67.52 -14.24
CA ILE A 488 -56.90 68.80 -13.55
C ILE A 488 -56.47 69.89 -14.54
N GLN A 489 -55.51 69.61 -15.44
CA GLN A 489 -55.14 70.55 -16.50
C GLN A 489 -56.32 70.88 -17.42
N GLN A 490 -57.13 69.89 -17.79
CA GLN A 490 -58.32 70.09 -18.62
C GLN A 490 -59.37 70.97 -17.91
N GLN A 491 -59.62 70.72 -16.63
CA GLN A 491 -60.49 71.58 -15.80
C GLN A 491 -59.91 72.99 -15.68
N GLY A 492 -58.59 73.13 -15.54
CA GLY A 492 -57.91 74.42 -15.54
C GLY A 492 -58.12 75.21 -16.84
N LYS A 493 -58.05 74.54 -18.01
CA LYS A 493 -58.37 75.14 -19.32
C LYS A 493 -59.84 75.57 -19.41
N GLN A 494 -60.78 74.71 -19.00
CA GLN A 494 -62.22 75.03 -19.01
C GLN A 494 -62.55 76.23 -18.12
N LEU A 495 -61.94 76.32 -16.93
CA LEU A 495 -62.11 77.48 -16.05
C LEU A 495 -61.54 78.76 -16.68
N HIS A 496 -60.42 78.67 -17.39
CA HIS A 496 -59.84 79.81 -18.10
C HIS A 496 -60.76 80.30 -19.24
N GLU A 497 -61.34 79.38 -20.02
CA GLU A 497 -62.32 79.70 -21.06
C GLU A 497 -63.60 80.32 -20.46
N GLN A 498 -64.10 79.78 -19.34
CA GLN A 498 -65.23 80.37 -18.63
C GLN A 498 -64.92 81.78 -18.12
N ALA A 499 -63.71 82.02 -17.61
CA ALA A 499 -63.28 83.35 -17.19
C ALA A 499 -63.23 84.34 -18.37
N ALA A 500 -62.73 83.92 -19.53
CA ALA A 500 -62.72 84.74 -20.75
C ALA A 500 -64.14 85.08 -21.23
N MET A 501 -65.06 84.11 -21.20
CA MET A 501 -66.47 84.34 -21.53
C MET A 501 -67.16 85.31 -20.55
N LEU A 502 -66.81 85.25 -19.27
CA LEU A 502 -67.29 86.22 -18.28
C LEU A 502 -66.75 87.62 -18.56
N GLU A 503 -65.48 87.75 -18.94
CA GLU A 503 -64.88 89.04 -19.31
C GLU A 503 -65.54 89.65 -20.56
N GLU A 504 -65.87 88.83 -21.57
CA GLU A 504 -66.66 89.29 -22.71
C GLU A 504 -68.08 89.73 -22.31
N ARG A 505 -68.72 88.98 -21.41
CA ARG A 505 -70.04 89.35 -20.89
C ARG A 505 -70.00 90.67 -20.12
N ASP A 506 -68.94 90.92 -19.34
CA ASP A 506 -68.75 92.18 -18.63
C ASP A 506 -68.56 93.35 -19.61
N LYS A 507 -67.78 93.18 -20.69
CA LYS A 507 -67.68 94.18 -21.79
C LYS A 507 -69.04 94.46 -22.44
N LEU A 508 -69.84 93.42 -22.67
CA LEU A 508 -71.19 93.54 -23.21
C LEU A 508 -72.14 94.29 -22.28
N LEU A 509 -72.07 94.02 -20.97
CA LEU A 509 -72.85 94.74 -19.96
C LEU A 509 -72.43 96.21 -19.89
N GLN A 510 -71.13 96.50 -19.90
CA GLN A 510 -70.61 97.87 -19.92
C GLN A 510 -71.11 98.66 -21.14
N ASN A 511 -71.14 98.03 -22.32
CA ASN A 511 -71.71 98.64 -23.52
C ASN A 511 -73.21 98.91 -23.39
N LYS A 512 -73.97 98.00 -22.75
CA LYS A 512 -75.40 98.21 -22.46
C LYS A 512 -75.62 99.35 -21.48
N ASP A 513 -74.80 99.46 -20.45
CA ASP A 513 -74.89 100.54 -19.46
C ASP A 513 -74.61 101.90 -20.12
N GLN A 514 -73.62 101.97 -21.01
CA GLN A 514 -73.33 103.19 -21.80
C GLN A 514 -74.52 103.59 -22.68
N HIS A 515 -75.15 102.63 -23.36
CA HIS A 515 -76.34 102.87 -24.17
C HIS A 515 -77.55 103.33 -23.33
N MET A 516 -77.74 102.77 -22.13
CA MET A 516 -78.79 103.21 -21.19
C MET A 516 -78.57 104.65 -20.70
N LEU A 517 -77.30 105.05 -20.51
CA LEU A 517 -76.95 106.42 -20.14
C LEU A 517 -77.29 107.41 -21.27
N GLU A 518 -76.93 107.06 -22.51
CA GLU A 518 -77.26 107.85 -23.71
C GLU A 518 -78.78 108.01 -23.90
N GLN A 519 -79.56 106.93 -23.71
CA GLN A 519 -81.02 107.01 -23.73
C GLN A 519 -81.57 107.93 -22.64
N SER A 520 -80.98 107.93 -21.44
CA SER A 520 -81.41 108.82 -20.35
C SER A 520 -81.13 110.30 -20.70
N CYS A 521 -80.00 110.61 -21.33
CA CYS A 521 -79.71 111.97 -21.82
C CYS A 521 -80.71 112.41 -22.90
N GLN A 522 -81.03 111.55 -23.87
CA GLN A 522 -82.02 111.84 -24.92
C GLN A 522 -83.44 112.04 -24.36
N MET A 523 -83.80 111.31 -23.30
CA MET A 523 -85.07 111.50 -22.60
C MET A 523 -85.12 112.84 -21.86
N GLY A 524 -84.04 113.24 -21.20
CA GLY A 524 -83.93 114.57 -20.57
C GLY A 524 -84.06 115.72 -21.58
N GLU A 525 -83.48 115.58 -22.77
CA GLU A 525 -83.65 116.57 -23.86
C GLU A 525 -85.10 116.66 -24.35
N ARG A 526 -85.80 115.52 -24.46
CA ARG A 526 -87.22 115.47 -24.84
C ARG A 526 -88.14 116.11 -23.79
N GLU A 527 -87.88 115.87 -22.51
CA GLU A 527 -88.63 116.51 -21.42
C GLU A 527 -88.50 118.03 -21.47
N SER A 528 -87.29 118.55 -21.71
CA SER A 528 -87.06 120.00 -21.85
C SER A 528 -87.79 120.59 -23.08
N ALA A 529 -87.83 119.87 -24.19
CA ALA A 529 -88.55 120.29 -25.40
C ALA A 529 -90.08 120.30 -25.21
N LEU A 530 -90.64 119.34 -24.46
CA LEU A 530 -92.06 119.32 -24.12
C LEU A 530 -92.45 120.49 -23.21
N LEU A 531 -91.62 120.80 -22.21
CA LEU A 531 -91.84 121.93 -21.31
C LEU A 531 -91.93 123.27 -22.07
N ASN A 532 -91.05 123.47 -23.06
CA ASN A 532 -91.09 124.66 -23.92
C ASN A 532 -92.38 124.72 -24.76
N ARG A 533 -92.87 123.58 -25.24
CA ARG A 533 -94.09 123.51 -26.05
C ARG A 533 -95.37 123.73 -25.23
N GLU A 534 -95.35 123.36 -23.96
CA GLU A 534 -96.43 123.62 -23.02
C GLU A 534 -96.56 125.12 -22.70
N GLN A 535 -95.43 125.83 -22.54
CA GLN A 535 -95.42 127.29 -22.40
C GLN A 535 -95.99 128.02 -23.63
N ASP A 536 -95.67 127.56 -24.85
CA ASP A 536 -96.22 128.12 -26.10
C ASP A 536 -97.75 127.95 -26.22
N LEU A 537 -98.29 126.83 -25.73
CA LEU A 537 -99.73 126.56 -25.75
C LEU A 537 -100.50 127.45 -24.77
N GLN A 538 -99.95 127.69 -23.58
CA GLN A 538 -100.55 128.62 -22.61
C GLN A 538 -100.66 130.05 -23.17
N GLN A 539 -99.68 130.52 -23.95
CA GLN A 539 -99.78 131.84 -24.59
C GLN A 539 -100.88 131.90 -25.66
N ARG A 540 -101.15 130.80 -26.36
CA ARG A 540 -102.23 130.72 -27.37
C ARG A 540 -103.61 130.71 -26.74
N GLU A 541 -103.79 130.07 -25.59
CA GLU A 541 -105.07 130.08 -24.86
C GLU A 541 -105.46 131.49 -24.41
N LEU A 542 -104.50 132.27 -23.90
CA LEU A 542 -104.70 133.69 -23.57
C LEU A 542 -105.21 134.49 -24.78
N HIS A 543 -104.65 134.24 -25.97
CA HIS A 543 -105.04 134.95 -27.20
C HIS A 543 -106.43 134.54 -27.75
N ILE A 544 -106.89 133.32 -27.49
CA ILE A 544 -108.22 132.87 -27.90
C ILE A 544 -109.30 133.51 -27.03
N GLY A 545 -109.07 133.62 -25.71
CA GLY A 545 -110.00 134.28 -24.80
C GLY A 545 -110.28 135.75 -25.15
N GLU A 546 -109.28 136.47 -25.65
CA GLU A 546 -109.44 137.86 -26.13
C GLU A 546 -110.32 137.94 -27.40
N ARG A 547 -110.24 136.93 -28.28
CA ARG A 547 -111.02 136.86 -29.52
C ARG A 547 -112.48 136.53 -29.26
N GLU A 548 -112.78 135.66 -28.30
CA GLU A 548 -114.16 135.29 -27.97
C GLU A 548 -114.98 136.47 -27.44
N GLN A 549 -114.37 137.35 -26.65
CA GLN A 549 -115.04 138.57 -26.19
C GLN A 549 -115.43 139.53 -27.32
N GLN A 550 -114.69 139.51 -28.44
CA GLN A 550 -115.00 140.35 -29.61
C GLN A 550 -116.22 139.83 -30.39
N TYR A 551 -116.42 138.51 -30.47
CA TYR A 551 -117.55 137.92 -31.20
C TYR A 551 -118.89 138.16 -30.51
N MET A 552 -118.96 138.07 -29.18
CA MET A 552 -120.20 138.33 -28.43
C MET A 552 -120.76 139.74 -28.65
N ARG A 553 -119.90 140.76 -28.85
CA ARG A 553 -120.38 142.13 -29.12
C ARG A 553 -121.03 142.29 -30.49
N ARG A 554 -120.68 141.44 -31.46
CA ARG A 554 -121.19 141.50 -32.84
C ARG A 554 -122.54 140.83 -33.02
N GLU A 555 -122.77 139.71 -32.33
CA GLU A 555 -124.06 138.99 -32.40
C GLU A 555 -125.24 139.80 -31.89
N LEU A 556 -125.04 140.58 -30.81
CA LEU A 556 -126.11 141.37 -30.21
C LEU A 556 -126.67 142.45 -31.17
N HIS A 557 -125.84 142.95 -32.08
CA HIS A 557 -126.23 144.02 -33.01
C HIS A 557 -127.08 143.51 -34.18
N LEU A 558 -126.88 142.27 -34.62
CA LEU A 558 -127.57 141.69 -35.78
C LEU A 558 -129.00 141.21 -35.46
N SER A 559 -129.25 140.81 -34.22
CA SER A 559 -130.56 140.27 -33.81
C SER A 559 -131.69 141.31 -33.85
N GLN A 560 -131.39 142.58 -33.57
CA GLN A 560 -132.42 143.64 -33.52
C GLN A 560 -132.92 144.08 -34.90
N GLN A 561 -132.17 143.83 -35.99
CA GLN A 561 -132.58 144.22 -37.34
C GLN A 561 -133.57 143.25 -37.98
N LEU A 562 -133.69 142.02 -37.47
CA LEU A 562 -134.56 140.99 -38.03
C LEU A 562 -136.03 141.10 -37.58
N GLU A 563 -136.31 141.78 -36.47
CA GLU A 563 -137.65 141.78 -35.86
C GLU A 563 -138.63 142.76 -36.54
N THR A 564 -138.13 143.71 -37.34
CA THR A 564 -138.96 144.77 -37.95
C THR A 564 -139.62 144.38 -39.29
N LEU A 565 -139.28 143.23 -39.90
CA LEU A 565 -139.61 142.96 -41.32
C LEU A 565 -140.71 141.92 -41.60
N VAL A 566 -141.36 141.30 -40.59
CA VAL A 566 -142.32 140.19 -40.82
C VAL A 566 -143.81 140.58 -40.77
N SER A 567 -144.21 141.79 -40.36
CA SER A 567 -145.62 142.09 -40.04
C SER A 567 -146.47 142.80 -41.11
N MET A 568 -146.04 142.92 -42.38
CA MET A 568 -146.89 143.56 -43.42
C MET A 568 -146.95 142.80 -44.76
N THR A 569 -148.05 142.06 -44.95
CA THR A 569 -148.99 142.14 -46.10
C THR A 569 -148.48 142.22 -47.56
N GLY A 570 -148.70 141.13 -48.30
CA GLY A 570 -149.63 141.03 -49.45
C GLY A 570 -149.89 142.24 -50.37
N ASN A 571 -148.97 142.53 -51.30
CA ASN A 571 -149.26 142.80 -52.72
C ASN A 571 -147.93 142.75 -53.46
N GLY A 572 -147.94 142.19 -54.67
CA GLY A 572 -146.74 141.85 -55.41
C GLY A 572 -145.83 143.03 -55.75
N GLN A 573 -144.56 142.69 -55.98
CA GLN A 573 -143.66 143.16 -57.06
C GLN A 573 -142.25 142.67 -56.69
N LEU A 574 -141.59 141.90 -57.56
CA LEU A 574 -140.71 142.41 -58.62
C LEU A 574 -139.76 143.51 -58.10
N ALA A 575 -138.45 143.49 -58.34
CA ALA A 575 -137.58 142.62 -59.10
C ALA A 575 -136.15 143.22 -59.03
N SER A 576 -135.20 142.46 -59.58
CA SER A 576 -133.93 142.86 -60.21
C SER A 576 -132.63 142.47 -59.46
N LEU A 577 -132.01 141.42 -60.00
CA LEU A 577 -130.81 140.66 -59.63
C LEU A 577 -129.69 140.90 -60.68
N PRO A 578 -128.44 140.47 -60.40
CA PRO A 578 -127.61 139.81 -61.43
C PRO A 578 -126.78 138.63 -60.85
N ALA A 579 -126.14 137.69 -61.54
CA ALA A 579 -126.07 137.09 -62.90
C ALA A 579 -124.60 136.61 -63.08
N LEU A 580 -124.43 135.32 -63.40
CA LEU A 580 -123.28 134.60 -64.01
C LEU A 580 -121.84 135.17 -63.99
N ASP A 581 -120.86 134.31 -63.65
CA ASP A 581 -119.73 134.04 -64.55
C ASP A 581 -119.08 132.67 -64.29
N ALA A 582 -118.96 131.87 -65.35
CA ALA A 582 -118.63 130.43 -65.33
C ALA A 582 -117.12 130.12 -65.31
N ASP A 583 -116.25 131.13 -65.29
CA ASP A 583 -114.80 130.97 -65.44
C ASP A 583 -114.02 130.73 -64.13
N GLU A 584 -114.53 131.17 -62.97
CA GLU A 584 -113.78 131.03 -61.70
C GLU A 584 -113.80 129.62 -61.12
N LEU A 585 -114.82 128.82 -61.46
CA LEU A 585 -114.90 127.41 -61.05
C LEU A 585 -114.03 126.50 -61.90
N GLU A 586 -113.74 126.87 -63.15
CA GLU A 586 -112.85 126.09 -64.04
C GLU A 586 -111.37 126.24 -63.64
N GLN A 587 -110.94 127.43 -63.18
CA GLN A 587 -109.56 127.63 -62.70
C GLN A 587 -109.24 126.84 -61.42
N LYS A 588 -110.19 126.71 -60.49
CA LYS A 588 -109.94 125.98 -59.24
C LYS A 588 -109.94 124.46 -59.42
N VAL A 589 -110.66 123.93 -60.42
CA VAL A 589 -110.58 122.51 -60.79
C VAL A 589 -109.25 122.23 -61.49
N GLN A 590 -108.82 123.08 -62.43
CA GLN A 590 -107.50 122.92 -63.08
C GLN A 590 -106.31 122.99 -62.11
N GLN A 591 -106.38 123.81 -61.06
CA GLN A 591 -105.33 123.82 -60.03
C GLN A 591 -105.29 122.53 -59.20
N ARG A 592 -106.44 121.89 -58.95
CA ARG A 592 -106.48 120.61 -58.24
C ARG A 592 -106.05 119.44 -59.15
N GLU A 593 -106.35 119.48 -60.45
CA GLU A 593 -105.86 118.51 -61.44
C GLU A 593 -104.33 118.52 -61.55
N LYS A 594 -103.69 119.71 -61.54
CA LYS A 594 -102.22 119.84 -61.57
C LYS A 594 -101.54 119.27 -60.33
N VAL A 595 -102.15 119.41 -59.15
CA VAL A 595 -101.58 118.87 -57.90
C VAL A 595 -101.71 117.34 -57.85
N ILE A 596 -102.77 116.77 -58.43
CA ILE A 596 -102.93 115.32 -58.54
C ILE A 596 -101.91 114.75 -59.54
N GLN A 597 -101.72 115.37 -60.71
CA GLN A 597 -100.71 114.94 -61.69
C GLN A 597 -99.27 115.03 -61.15
N LEU A 598 -98.95 116.03 -60.33
CA LEU A 598 -97.65 116.12 -59.65
C LEU A 598 -97.44 114.97 -58.65
N LYS A 599 -98.48 114.57 -57.91
CA LYS A 599 -98.40 113.44 -56.97
C LYS A 599 -98.27 112.10 -57.70
N ASP A 600 -98.97 111.89 -58.81
CA ASP A 600 -98.84 110.67 -59.62
C ASP A 600 -97.46 110.56 -60.30
N THR A 601 -96.84 111.70 -60.63
CA THR A 601 -95.47 111.73 -61.18
C THR A 601 -94.44 111.34 -60.10
N ILE A 602 -94.61 111.80 -58.86
CA ILE A 602 -93.72 111.43 -57.73
C ILE A 602 -93.90 109.96 -57.34
N ILE A 603 -95.14 109.45 -57.34
CA ILE A 603 -95.41 108.03 -57.08
C ILE A 603 -94.75 107.18 -58.17
N ASN A 604 -94.89 107.53 -59.45
CA ASN A 604 -94.23 106.80 -60.54
C ASN A 604 -92.70 106.87 -60.45
N GLN A 605 -92.11 108.00 -60.03
CA GLN A 605 -90.66 108.09 -59.81
C GLN A 605 -90.18 107.21 -58.64
N LEU A 606 -90.95 107.12 -57.55
CA LEU A 606 -90.63 106.22 -56.43
C LEU A 606 -90.79 104.74 -56.81
N THR A 607 -91.81 104.38 -57.59
CA THR A 607 -91.98 103.01 -58.12
C THR A 607 -90.86 102.63 -59.08
N GLN A 608 -90.34 103.58 -59.86
CA GLN A 608 -89.19 103.36 -60.74
C GLN A 608 -87.87 103.19 -59.96
N GLN A 609 -87.71 103.89 -58.84
CA GLN A 609 -86.56 103.69 -57.93
C GLN A 609 -86.62 102.34 -57.21
N LEU A 610 -87.80 101.90 -56.78
CA LEU A 610 -88.00 100.58 -56.17
C LEU A 610 -87.71 99.45 -57.16
N THR A 611 -88.16 99.55 -58.40
CA THR A 611 -87.86 98.55 -59.44
C THR A 611 -86.37 98.52 -59.84
N GLN A 612 -85.66 99.64 -59.78
CA GLN A 612 -84.20 99.65 -59.95
C GLN A 612 -83.46 99.00 -58.76
N LYS A 613 -83.91 99.23 -57.52
CA LYS A 613 -83.35 98.55 -56.34
C LYS A 613 -83.64 97.05 -56.32
N ASP A 614 -84.83 96.61 -56.73
CA ASP A 614 -85.16 95.18 -56.86
C ASP A 614 -84.32 94.51 -57.94
N LYS A 615 -84.06 95.18 -59.06
CA LYS A 615 -83.12 94.66 -60.07
C LYS A 615 -81.71 94.52 -59.51
N ALA A 616 -81.23 95.48 -58.70
CA ALA A 616 -79.90 95.40 -58.08
C ALA A 616 -79.79 94.28 -57.02
N LEU A 617 -80.87 94.02 -56.26
CA LEU A 617 -80.95 92.90 -55.32
C LEU A 617 -81.00 91.54 -56.05
N GLN A 618 -81.75 91.44 -57.15
CA GLN A 618 -81.75 90.25 -58.00
C GLN A 618 -80.36 89.96 -58.62
N THR A 619 -79.58 90.98 -59.01
CA THR A 619 -78.21 90.75 -59.47
C THR A 619 -77.29 90.23 -58.36
N ARG A 620 -77.52 90.67 -57.11
CA ARG A 620 -76.76 90.19 -55.93
C ARG A 620 -77.13 88.75 -55.57
N ASP A 621 -78.41 88.38 -55.66
CA ASP A 621 -78.88 87.02 -55.40
C ASP A 621 -78.46 86.04 -56.51
N ILE A 622 -78.34 86.50 -57.76
CA ILE A 622 -77.74 85.71 -58.85
C ILE A 622 -76.24 85.49 -58.63
N LEU A 623 -75.50 86.43 -58.03
CA LEU A 623 -74.09 86.22 -57.64
C LEU A 623 -73.93 85.25 -56.47
N LEU A 624 -74.84 85.30 -55.49
CA LEU A 624 -74.90 84.33 -54.39
C LEU A 624 -75.29 82.93 -54.88
N GLN A 625 -76.20 82.81 -55.87
CA GLN A 625 -76.51 81.53 -56.51
C GLN A 625 -75.39 81.01 -57.41
N LYS A 626 -74.63 81.88 -58.10
CA LYS A 626 -73.51 81.43 -58.97
C LYS A 626 -72.30 80.89 -58.20
N LEU A 627 -72.06 81.33 -56.97
CA LEU A 627 -71.06 80.71 -56.09
C LEU A 627 -71.62 79.48 -55.34
N ALA A 628 -72.93 79.44 -55.07
CA ALA A 628 -73.59 78.27 -54.50
C ALA A 628 -73.85 77.11 -55.50
N HIS A 629 -73.68 77.30 -56.82
CA HIS A 629 -73.96 76.25 -57.83
C HIS A 629 -72.76 75.74 -58.62
N HIS A 630 -71.60 76.41 -58.59
CA HIS A 630 -70.40 75.87 -59.23
C HIS A 630 -69.53 75.12 -58.23
N LEU A 631 -69.92 73.88 -57.93
CA LEU A 631 -69.10 72.81 -57.33
C LEU A 631 -69.52 72.40 -55.92
N LYS A 632 -70.75 71.89 -55.80
CA LYS A 632 -70.90 70.52 -55.29
C LYS A 632 -70.72 69.58 -56.49
N PRO A 633 -69.69 68.73 -56.47
CA PRO A 633 -69.92 67.31 -56.22
C PRO A 633 -69.00 66.80 -55.09
N GLU A 634 -69.57 66.08 -54.12
CA GLU A 634 -69.36 64.63 -53.95
C GLU A 634 -67.96 64.31 -53.44
N GLU A 635 -67.73 63.67 -52.30
CA GLU A 635 -68.59 63.06 -51.30
C GLU A 635 -67.66 62.93 -50.09
N GLN A 636 -67.98 63.67 -49.03
CA GLN A 636 -67.71 63.29 -47.64
C GLN A 636 -66.24 62.93 -47.29
N ALA A 637 -65.32 63.82 -47.64
CA ALA A 637 -64.16 64.08 -46.81
C ALA A 637 -64.60 64.86 -45.55
N GLN A 638 -64.97 64.14 -44.48
CA GLN A 638 -64.83 64.63 -43.11
C GLN A 638 -63.56 64.02 -42.52
N LEU A 639 -62.42 64.46 -43.09
CA LEU A 639 -61.25 64.80 -42.29
C LEU A 639 -61.69 65.91 -41.31
N GLN A 640 -61.54 65.67 -40.01
CA GLN A 640 -60.39 66.14 -39.22
C GLN A 640 -60.30 67.67 -39.16
N LEU A 641 -60.09 68.15 -37.93
CA LEU A 641 -59.86 69.53 -37.48
C LEU A 641 -61.17 70.34 -37.38
N ASP A 642 -61.64 70.78 -36.21
CA ASP A 642 -61.06 70.96 -34.87
C ASP A 642 -62.13 70.76 -33.79
#